data_AF-A0A954JM53-F1
#
_entry.id   AF-A0A954JM53-F1
#
_cell.length_a   1.000
_cell.length_b   1.000
_cell.length_c   1.000
_cell.angle_alpha   90.00
_cell.angle_beta   90.00
_cell.angle_gamma   90.00
#
_symmetry.space_group_name_H-M   'P 1'
#
loop_
_entity.id
_entity.type
_entity.pdbx_description
1 polymer ?
#
loop_
_entity_poly.entity_id
_entity_poly.type
_entity_poly.pdbx_seq_one_letter_code
_entity_poly.pdbx_strand_id
1 'polypeptide(L)'
;MRRNFTRTCPPLRVPSGLVYGLKFACAFLMLVGFLPRPAVSQEEESSLPAVVIEEALYKATVHHDELIQGELTLILSHRVPGAAIVDWTDVEIPVHDLTWVGKTPSEASPVVWGTAPDGRVLVVIPSEARRLTGRWSLRGTPFGEKTHFPMRLPEALRTSLQILTESSERVSVGNGWVRLKASESLSGMSEWEIELGRNRETLLSVGPPTPIQPSATWRYSDDSLYIAQRDGFLIQCDFLVEPLDRGETASPLVLRLPGSFEPQSLTLAGIPVSWETVPGSRRDIKIPLQAGDLMSRTKLRLRGFQQTSWGRRRTLPRILMQNGRLIERFLSLRVEPPLQVHALQSDKMIQTELAADESGGEFWRFQATRPDGVLAVEINQPRAEMNARIDSLLDLRTTGYWSATVVTIEVEKGTAFESRLVLPKGWEPVSLQEVGTDSRVAAWAFQEGTLSIHWQNPATRSTPRQALLLSYIPSISMDRGVEFQVPFAREVKSQQSQLSLVLNPDQRLEIQEGQSWNPVDSVEIPAVIRRDSDIAQKLGQLSQSKLLAFSQQSRSAPLPLQFETRKESESASATSELEPVLVSNPDMPNGGDTPTDETAPAAACELTTSIGLAETQSLVHHAQYHFDAPWNPGLGEIRLPATVRLSSVSVDGLAVSVLRDGDLLRFPQDLKSARVVELTYVTDRTPGIWGTHHIVPIPILASSRHGVQWSLRLPDELQLGEISLPGRVTERIPPPNSIVSWLGPLGRPPDKSIFLPFSASHWRRLFEGGNDGFSGSSHREYLMIFPNVGDTIQFSTWDAGRTAGLSWVAMIACLMIGTGSRLFRVAWIVQLTAVWLAMLMVAASLLPPALAVICGAMVLGSLLSVLIPRRVIERPDFLDWSSTVRRRSRTIAGAVCLLIVMNPELLRSQPTESSAGDFQPTSLIRSATYDLVWGNPGAPPSVRATIDALLPKGTPSPLLKLPFNNVVFPATTECLANGSRVPLIPSVNADALLVDLSSILSEADTEDAGSVWWPITLEMEFLAKPIGQRGNEQPEFAFIDAIVPKVLDSELE
;
A
#
# COMPACT_ATOMS: atom_id res chain seq x y z
N MET A 1 22.40 15.32 76.19
CA MET A 1 21.07 15.44 76.81
C MET A 1 20.06 14.67 75.97
N ARG A 2 19.27 13.78 76.63
CA ARG A 2 18.13 12.95 76.13
C ARG A 2 18.52 11.89 75.07
N ARG A 3 18.79 10.61 75.38
CA ARG A 3 18.25 9.60 76.32
C ARG A 3 16.86 9.04 75.94
N ASN A 4 16.84 7.71 75.74
CA ASN A 4 15.75 6.72 75.90
C ASN A 4 14.78 6.48 74.72
N PHE A 5 14.91 5.33 74.04
CA PHE A 5 14.02 4.18 74.23
C PHE A 5 14.56 2.94 73.50
N THR A 6 15.04 1.96 74.27
CA THR A 6 15.23 0.57 73.87
C THR A 6 14.05 -0.24 74.41
N ARG A 7 13.37 -1.05 73.58
CA ARG A 7 13.14 -2.50 73.81
C ARG A 7 12.12 -3.13 72.83
N THR A 8 12.58 -4.25 72.25
CA THR A 8 11.85 -5.51 71.94
C THR A 8 10.71 -5.53 70.91
N CYS A 9 11.04 -5.98 69.68
CA CYS A 9 10.18 -6.86 68.87
C CYS A 9 11.06 -7.97 68.24
N PRO A 10 10.61 -9.23 68.19
CA PRO A 10 11.34 -10.32 67.54
C PRO A 10 11.26 -10.16 66.00
N PRO A 11 12.25 -10.64 65.23
CA PRO A 11 12.18 -10.58 63.78
C PRO A 11 11.05 -11.50 63.28
N LEU A 12 10.05 -10.91 62.62
CA LEU A 12 9.08 -11.65 61.81
C LEU A 12 9.86 -12.44 60.74
N ARG A 13 9.96 -13.75 60.92
CA ARG A 13 10.37 -14.66 59.85
C ARG A 13 9.28 -14.66 58.79
N VAL A 14 9.51 -13.89 57.72
CA VAL A 14 8.76 -14.06 56.48
C VAL A 14 9.06 -15.49 55.98
N PRO A 15 8.05 -16.36 55.78
CA PRO A 15 8.29 -17.68 55.23
C PRO A 15 8.85 -17.52 53.81
N SER A 16 9.94 -18.22 53.52
CA SER A 16 10.64 -18.20 52.23
C SER A 16 9.72 -18.46 51.02
N GLY A 17 8.56 -19.10 51.22
CA GLY A 17 7.52 -19.25 50.19
C GLY A 17 6.90 -17.95 49.67
N LEU A 18 6.86 -16.88 50.47
CA LEU A 18 6.28 -15.59 50.08
C LEU A 18 7.20 -14.80 49.14
N VAL A 19 8.52 -15.01 49.25
CA VAL A 19 9.52 -14.45 48.34
C VAL A 19 9.56 -15.22 47.01
N TYR A 20 9.32 -16.53 47.01
CA TYR A 20 9.20 -17.32 45.78
C TYR A 20 7.91 -17.02 45.01
N GLY A 21 6.78 -16.81 45.70
CA GLY A 21 5.52 -16.40 45.06
C GLY A 21 5.60 -15.02 44.40
N LEU A 22 6.22 -14.04 45.05
CA LEU A 22 6.41 -12.71 44.47
C LEU A 22 7.45 -12.71 43.33
N LYS A 23 8.50 -13.54 43.43
CA LYS A 23 9.48 -13.72 42.34
C LYS A 23 8.90 -14.45 41.14
N PHE A 24 7.94 -15.36 41.32
CA PHE A 24 7.25 -16.01 40.20
C PHE A 24 6.32 -15.04 39.47
N ALA A 25 5.62 -14.18 40.22
CA ALA A 25 4.78 -13.11 39.65
C ALA A 25 5.63 -12.03 38.93
N CYS A 26 6.80 -11.65 39.47
CA CYS A 26 7.73 -10.72 38.81
C CYS A 26 8.51 -11.34 37.66
N ALA A 27 8.86 -12.63 37.71
CA ALA A 27 9.53 -13.33 36.60
C ALA A 27 8.60 -13.51 35.38
N PHE A 28 7.30 -13.66 35.61
CA PHE A 28 6.29 -13.66 34.54
C PHE A 28 6.14 -12.29 33.86
N LEU A 29 6.45 -11.19 34.56
CA LEU A 29 6.44 -9.83 34.02
C LEU A 29 7.76 -9.40 33.36
N MET A 30 8.89 -10.08 33.60
CA MET A 30 10.20 -9.71 33.03
C MET A 30 10.63 -10.54 31.80
N LEU A 31 9.93 -11.62 31.45
CA LEU A 31 10.34 -12.56 30.38
C LEU A 31 9.96 -12.10 28.95
N VAL A 32 9.72 -10.80 28.73
CA VAL A 32 9.35 -10.18 27.43
C VAL A 32 10.59 -9.68 26.65
N GLY A 33 11.82 -9.95 27.11
CA GLY A 33 13.02 -9.22 26.67
C GLY A 33 14.11 -9.95 25.90
N PHE A 34 13.97 -11.20 25.44
CA PHE A 34 15.06 -11.88 24.70
C PHE A 34 14.57 -12.65 23.47
N LEU A 35 15.01 -12.21 22.29
CA LEU A 35 14.74 -12.81 20.97
C LEU A 35 15.92 -13.70 20.53
N PRO A 36 15.68 -14.91 19.97
CA PRO A 36 16.59 -15.56 19.04
C PRO A 36 16.23 -15.24 17.57
N ARG A 37 17.23 -15.21 16.70
CA ARG A 37 17.10 -14.98 15.23
C ARG A 37 16.27 -16.10 14.55
N PRO A 38 15.45 -15.79 13.54
CA PRO A 38 14.72 -16.80 12.77
C PRO A 38 15.63 -17.53 11.77
N ALA A 39 15.28 -18.79 11.52
CA ALA A 39 15.91 -19.68 10.56
C ALA A 39 15.45 -19.34 9.13
N VAL A 40 16.38 -19.42 8.18
CA VAL A 40 16.18 -19.21 6.74
C VAL A 40 15.45 -20.43 6.15
N SER A 41 14.45 -20.19 5.31
CA SER A 41 13.63 -21.17 4.58
C SER A 41 14.39 -21.86 3.45
N GLN A 42 14.04 -23.12 3.17
CA GLN A 42 14.90 -24.13 2.55
C GLN A 42 14.66 -24.38 1.04
N GLU A 43 13.96 -23.50 0.31
CA GLU A 43 13.53 -23.76 -1.08
C GLU A 43 14.36 -23.07 -2.18
N GLU A 44 15.43 -22.35 -1.85
CA GLU A 44 16.39 -21.79 -2.82
C GLU A 44 17.54 -22.77 -3.19
N GLU A 45 17.47 -24.03 -2.74
CA GLU A 45 18.65 -24.91 -2.68
C GLU A 45 19.01 -25.62 -4.00
N SER A 46 18.23 -25.52 -5.09
CA SER A 46 18.51 -26.27 -6.34
C SER A 46 19.42 -25.56 -7.37
N SER A 47 19.85 -24.32 -7.12
CA SER A 47 20.86 -23.62 -7.95
C SER A 47 22.18 -23.37 -7.24
N LEU A 48 22.31 -23.81 -5.98
CA LEU A 48 23.51 -23.57 -5.20
C LEU A 48 24.61 -24.56 -5.61
N PRO A 49 25.84 -24.09 -5.87
CA PRO A 49 26.92 -24.97 -6.27
C PRO A 49 27.21 -25.99 -5.15
N ALA A 50 27.45 -27.25 -5.55
CA ALA A 50 27.67 -28.36 -4.62
C ALA A 50 28.83 -28.10 -3.64
N VAL A 51 29.80 -27.28 -4.06
CA VAL A 51 30.90 -26.77 -3.23
C VAL A 51 31.01 -25.26 -3.39
N VAL A 52 31.24 -24.57 -2.28
CA VAL A 52 31.52 -23.13 -2.22
C VAL A 52 32.91 -22.90 -1.65
N ILE A 53 33.68 -21.98 -2.24
CA ILE A 53 34.93 -21.48 -1.65
C ILE A 53 34.55 -20.42 -0.60
N GLU A 54 34.73 -20.74 0.68
CA GLU A 54 34.44 -19.82 1.78
C GLU A 54 35.51 -18.71 1.86
N GLU A 55 36.77 -19.11 1.79
CA GLU A 55 37.90 -18.20 1.94
C GLU A 55 39.00 -18.54 0.94
N ALA A 56 39.49 -17.53 0.24
CA ALA A 56 40.62 -17.62 -0.67
C ALA A 56 41.73 -16.68 -0.19
N LEU A 57 42.83 -17.26 0.26
CA LEU A 57 44.00 -16.54 0.75
C LEU A 57 45.16 -16.70 -0.23
N TYR A 58 45.66 -15.57 -0.71
CA TYR A 58 46.83 -15.49 -1.57
C TYR A 58 47.95 -14.79 -0.82
N LYS A 59 49.15 -15.35 -0.83
CA LYS A 59 50.36 -14.69 -0.32
C LYS A 59 51.36 -14.59 -1.45
N ALA A 60 52.08 -13.49 -1.56
CA ALA A 60 53.21 -13.37 -2.49
C ALA A 60 54.17 -12.28 -2.05
N THR A 61 55.40 -12.36 -2.55
CA THR A 61 56.42 -11.32 -2.37
C THR A 61 56.63 -10.62 -3.71
N VAL A 62 56.56 -9.29 -3.71
CA VAL A 62 56.93 -8.49 -4.87
C VAL A 62 58.45 -8.49 -5.00
N HIS A 63 58.93 -8.84 -6.18
CA HIS A 63 60.33 -8.72 -6.55
C HIS A 63 60.39 -8.18 -7.98
N HIS A 64 60.79 -6.91 -8.13
CA HIS A 64 60.78 -6.18 -9.40
C HIS A 64 59.39 -6.12 -10.05
N ASP A 65 59.23 -6.66 -11.27
CA ASP A 65 57.99 -6.73 -12.03
C ASP A 65 57.21 -8.04 -11.78
N GLU A 66 57.58 -8.85 -10.78
CA GLU A 66 57.00 -10.17 -10.54
C GLU A 66 56.50 -10.35 -9.10
N LEU A 67 55.36 -11.03 -8.96
CA LEU A 67 54.89 -11.63 -7.72
C LEU A 67 55.43 -13.06 -7.65
N ILE A 68 56.40 -13.27 -6.76
CA ILE A 68 57.10 -14.55 -6.58
C ILE A 68 56.77 -15.17 -5.22
N GLN A 69 57.13 -16.45 -5.07
CA GLN A 69 56.82 -17.25 -3.87
C GLN A 69 55.33 -17.21 -3.51
N GLY A 70 54.47 -17.23 -4.53
CA GLY A 70 53.04 -17.17 -4.32
C GLY A 70 52.55 -18.44 -3.65
N GLU A 71 51.84 -18.30 -2.53
CA GLU A 71 51.10 -19.38 -1.87
C GLU A 71 49.61 -19.13 -2.01
N LEU A 72 48.87 -20.17 -2.38
CA LEU A 72 47.42 -20.18 -2.45
C LEU A 72 46.89 -21.13 -1.38
N THR A 73 45.91 -20.67 -0.61
CA THR A 73 45.08 -21.51 0.27
C THR A 73 43.61 -21.21 0.02
N LEU A 74 42.85 -22.21 -0.40
CA LEU A 74 41.39 -22.14 -0.50
C LEU A 74 40.76 -23.02 0.58
N ILE A 75 39.76 -22.47 1.27
CA ILE A 75 38.92 -23.18 2.24
C ILE A 75 37.56 -23.45 1.59
N LEU A 76 37.15 -24.72 1.57
CA LEU A 76 35.99 -25.21 0.83
C LEU A 76 34.94 -25.77 1.77
N SER A 77 33.68 -25.56 1.40
CA SER A 77 32.51 -26.04 2.12
C SER A 77 31.62 -26.84 1.17
N HIS A 78 31.40 -28.11 1.52
CA HIS A 78 30.52 -29.02 0.77
C HIS A 78 29.09 -28.83 1.24
N ARG A 79 28.19 -28.53 0.30
CA ARG A 79 26.74 -28.45 0.57
C ARG A 79 26.03 -29.77 0.30
N VAL A 80 26.56 -30.57 -0.63
CA VAL A 80 26.01 -31.86 -1.02
C VAL A 80 27.05 -32.95 -0.73
N PRO A 81 26.66 -34.12 -0.18
CA PRO A 81 27.56 -35.25 -0.03
C PRO A 81 27.96 -35.79 -1.42
N GLY A 82 29.24 -35.71 -1.76
CA GLY A 82 29.78 -36.27 -3.01
C GLY A 82 31.02 -35.53 -3.50
N ALA A 83 31.64 -36.06 -4.57
CA ALA A 83 32.65 -35.31 -5.28
C ALA A 83 31.97 -34.18 -6.07
N ALA A 84 32.60 -33.02 -6.13
CA ALA A 84 32.10 -31.86 -6.86
C ALA A 84 33.11 -31.42 -7.93
N ILE A 85 32.64 -30.61 -8.87
CA ILE A 85 33.48 -30.01 -9.91
C ILE A 85 33.36 -28.50 -9.78
N VAL A 86 34.49 -27.80 -9.76
CA VAL A 86 34.55 -26.34 -9.79
C VAL A 86 35.15 -25.91 -11.12
N ASP A 87 34.49 -24.94 -11.77
CA ASP A 87 34.97 -24.31 -12.99
C ASP A 87 36.10 -23.33 -12.65
N TRP A 88 37.24 -23.52 -13.30
CA TRP A 88 38.48 -22.77 -13.10
C TRP A 88 38.92 -22.06 -14.40
N THR A 89 38.06 -22.02 -15.42
CA THR A 89 38.40 -21.53 -16.77
C THR A 89 38.85 -20.07 -16.77
N ASP A 90 38.19 -19.21 -15.99
CA ASP A 90 38.42 -17.76 -15.98
C ASP A 90 39.52 -17.31 -15.00
N VAL A 91 40.25 -18.23 -14.37
CA VAL A 91 41.30 -17.90 -13.40
C VAL A 91 42.61 -17.59 -14.14
N GLU A 92 42.97 -16.32 -14.19
CA GLU A 92 44.17 -15.81 -14.88
C GLU A 92 45.39 -15.70 -13.95
N ILE A 93 45.48 -16.58 -12.95
CA ILE A 93 46.69 -16.74 -12.14
C ILE A 93 47.32 -18.10 -12.43
N PRO A 94 48.58 -18.15 -12.87
CA PRO A 94 49.30 -19.40 -13.05
C PRO A 94 49.48 -20.12 -11.71
N VAL A 95 48.71 -21.19 -11.48
CA VAL A 95 48.82 -22.03 -10.28
C VAL A 95 49.51 -23.36 -10.64
N HIS A 96 50.38 -23.83 -9.77
CA HIS A 96 51.07 -25.12 -9.85
C HIS A 96 51.13 -25.81 -8.47
N ASP A 97 51.52 -27.08 -8.44
CA ASP A 97 51.64 -27.88 -7.21
C ASP A 97 50.36 -27.93 -6.35
N LEU A 98 49.20 -27.98 -7.01
CA LEU A 98 47.90 -28.09 -6.34
C LEU A 98 47.80 -29.41 -5.56
N THR A 99 47.57 -29.30 -4.25
CA THR A 99 47.46 -30.42 -3.31
C THR A 99 46.29 -30.24 -2.35
N TRP A 100 45.59 -31.33 -2.08
CA TRP A 100 44.59 -31.43 -1.03
C TRP A 100 45.27 -31.69 0.30
N VAL A 101 44.99 -30.86 1.30
CA VAL A 101 45.51 -31.05 2.66
C VAL A 101 44.45 -31.74 3.51
N GLY A 102 44.73 -32.99 3.91
CA GLY A 102 43.91 -33.76 4.85
C GLY A 102 43.94 -33.23 6.29
N LYS A 103 43.39 -33.99 7.24
CA LYS A 103 43.39 -33.60 8.68
C LYS A 103 44.80 -33.58 9.28
N THR A 104 45.74 -34.30 8.69
CA THR A 104 47.16 -34.31 9.06
C THR A 104 48.00 -33.82 7.87
N PRO A 105 49.09 -33.03 8.09
CA PRO A 105 49.93 -32.48 7.03
C PRO A 105 50.62 -33.54 6.14
N SER A 106 50.71 -34.78 6.62
CA SER A 106 51.29 -35.92 5.89
C SER A 106 50.34 -36.58 4.88
N GLU A 107 49.05 -36.24 4.89
CA GLU A 107 48.03 -36.73 3.96
C GLU A 107 47.79 -35.72 2.81
N ALA A 108 48.87 -35.26 2.17
CA ALA A 108 48.74 -34.46 0.97
C ALA A 108 48.41 -35.37 -0.22
N SER A 109 47.25 -35.17 -0.86
CA SER A 109 46.89 -35.89 -2.09
C SER A 109 46.90 -34.94 -3.29
N PRO A 110 47.35 -35.41 -4.47
CA PRO A 110 47.38 -34.57 -5.67
C PRO A 110 45.96 -34.21 -6.12
N VAL A 111 45.80 -33.00 -6.63
CA VAL A 111 44.52 -32.51 -7.13
C VAL A 111 44.29 -33.02 -8.54
N VAL A 112 43.09 -33.53 -8.79
CA VAL A 112 42.65 -33.94 -10.13
C VAL A 112 42.02 -32.74 -10.81
N TRP A 113 42.63 -32.27 -11.90
CA TRP A 113 42.15 -31.15 -12.70
C TRP A 113 42.51 -31.39 -14.17
N GLY A 114 41.78 -30.75 -15.08
CA GLY A 114 42.03 -30.88 -16.51
C GLY A 114 41.10 -30.04 -17.35
N THR A 115 41.29 -30.08 -18.66
CA THR A 115 40.46 -29.35 -19.62
C THR A 115 39.38 -30.28 -20.18
N ALA A 116 38.12 -29.88 -20.10
CA ALA A 116 36.99 -30.57 -20.71
C ALA A 116 36.98 -30.36 -22.25
N PRO A 117 36.24 -31.19 -23.02
CA PRO A 117 36.19 -31.10 -24.49
C PRO A 117 35.70 -29.74 -25.02
N ASP A 118 34.96 -28.99 -24.23
CA ASP A 118 34.47 -27.64 -24.52
C ASP A 118 35.50 -26.53 -24.20
N GLY A 119 36.71 -26.90 -23.77
CA GLY A 119 37.79 -25.97 -23.44
C GLY A 119 37.78 -25.47 -21.98
N ARG A 120 36.80 -25.86 -21.16
CA ARG A 120 36.75 -25.43 -19.75
C ARG A 120 37.80 -26.13 -18.90
N VAL A 121 38.45 -25.40 -18.00
CA VAL A 121 39.36 -25.99 -17.00
C VAL A 121 38.54 -26.34 -15.77
N LEU A 122 38.50 -27.62 -15.41
CA LEU A 122 37.70 -28.15 -14.32
C LEU A 122 38.59 -28.74 -13.24
N VAL A 123 38.30 -28.43 -11.97
CA VAL A 123 38.96 -29.03 -10.80
C VAL A 123 37.98 -29.94 -10.07
N VAL A 124 38.38 -31.19 -9.88
CA VAL A 124 37.58 -32.20 -9.16
C VAL A 124 37.91 -32.13 -7.67
N ILE A 125 36.88 -31.92 -6.86
CA ILE A 125 36.94 -31.80 -5.41
C ILE A 125 36.40 -33.08 -4.78
N PRO A 126 37.24 -33.90 -4.13
CA PRO A 126 36.79 -35.08 -3.38
C PRO A 126 35.85 -34.67 -2.25
N SER A 127 34.90 -35.55 -1.89
CA SER A 127 33.91 -35.31 -0.83
C SER A 127 34.50 -35.01 0.55
N GLU A 128 35.73 -35.45 0.81
CA GLU A 128 36.42 -35.26 2.10
C GLU A 128 37.35 -34.04 2.11
N ALA A 129 37.61 -33.45 0.94
CA ALA A 129 38.57 -32.37 0.80
C ALA A 129 37.99 -31.03 1.26
N ARG A 130 38.64 -30.38 2.23
CA ARG A 130 38.22 -29.08 2.78
C ARG A 130 39.21 -27.94 2.53
N ARG A 131 40.44 -28.27 2.16
CA ARG A 131 41.51 -27.28 1.99
C ARG A 131 42.36 -27.62 0.76
N LEU A 132 42.40 -26.70 -0.19
CA LEU A 132 43.25 -26.75 -1.37
C LEU A 132 44.42 -25.81 -1.17
N THR A 133 45.63 -26.30 -1.37
CA THR A 133 46.85 -25.46 -1.36
C THR A 133 47.57 -25.57 -2.68
N GLY A 134 48.25 -24.49 -3.08
CA GLY A 134 49.07 -24.48 -4.29
C GLY A 134 50.08 -23.35 -4.27
N ARG A 135 50.91 -23.31 -5.31
CA ARG A 135 51.87 -22.24 -5.55
C ARG A 135 51.47 -21.45 -6.78
N TRP A 136 51.78 -20.17 -6.79
CA TRP A 136 51.52 -19.31 -7.93
C TRP A 136 52.61 -18.27 -8.12
N SER A 137 52.66 -17.70 -9.31
CA SER A 137 53.47 -16.52 -9.61
C SER A 137 52.76 -15.73 -10.69
N LEU A 138 52.95 -14.42 -10.68
CA LEU A 138 52.31 -13.53 -11.65
C LEU A 138 53.27 -12.42 -12.04
N ARG A 139 53.50 -12.29 -13.34
CA ARG A 139 54.28 -11.19 -13.89
C ARG A 139 53.38 -9.99 -14.13
N GLY A 140 53.78 -8.85 -13.60
CA GLY A 140 53.11 -7.58 -13.78
C GLY A 140 53.56 -6.85 -15.05
N THR A 141 52.74 -5.91 -15.49
CA THR A 141 53.05 -4.97 -16.55
C THR A 141 53.50 -3.64 -15.95
N PRO A 142 54.71 -3.13 -16.28
CA PRO A 142 55.15 -1.82 -15.83
C PRO A 142 54.33 -0.71 -16.50
N PHE A 143 53.94 0.31 -15.74
CA PHE A 143 53.20 1.47 -16.19
C PHE A 143 53.65 2.73 -15.42
N GLY A 144 54.54 3.50 -16.05
CA GLY A 144 55.23 4.61 -15.37
C GLY A 144 56.12 4.09 -14.25
N GLU A 145 56.02 4.68 -13.06
CA GLU A 145 56.75 4.24 -11.86
C GLU A 145 56.03 3.12 -11.08
N LYS A 146 54.91 2.59 -11.61
CA LYS A 146 54.13 1.54 -10.96
C LYS A 146 54.17 0.26 -11.77
N THR A 147 54.06 -0.87 -11.08
CA THR A 147 53.83 -2.18 -11.68
C THR A 147 52.38 -2.58 -11.45
N HIS A 148 51.67 -2.94 -12.53
CA HIS A 148 50.29 -3.40 -12.49
C HIS A 148 50.22 -4.92 -12.64
N PHE A 149 49.47 -5.57 -11.76
CA PHE A 149 49.20 -7.01 -11.77
C PHE A 149 47.68 -7.20 -11.94
N PRO A 150 47.19 -7.43 -13.17
CA PRO A 150 45.80 -7.81 -13.39
C PRO A 150 45.59 -9.23 -12.86
N MET A 151 44.57 -9.42 -12.03
CA MET A 151 44.28 -10.70 -11.38
C MET A 151 42.83 -11.09 -11.60
N ARG A 152 42.60 -12.29 -12.15
CA ARG A 152 41.31 -12.99 -12.09
C ARG A 152 41.42 -14.21 -11.19
N LEU A 153 40.64 -14.20 -10.13
CA LEU A 153 40.66 -15.16 -9.02
C LEU A 153 39.42 -16.07 -9.08
N PRO A 154 39.47 -17.30 -8.54
CA PRO A 154 38.30 -18.12 -8.33
C PRO A 154 37.27 -17.43 -7.43
N GLU A 155 35.99 -17.69 -7.66
CA GLU A 155 34.90 -17.09 -6.91
C GLU A 155 34.85 -17.59 -5.46
N ALA A 156 34.99 -16.69 -4.49
CA ALA A 156 34.94 -17.00 -3.07
C ALA A 156 34.04 -16.02 -2.30
N LEU A 157 33.48 -16.48 -1.17
CA LEU A 157 32.74 -15.60 -0.27
C LEU A 157 33.63 -14.51 0.33
N ARG A 158 34.91 -14.83 0.53
CA ARG A 158 35.94 -13.91 1.01
C ARG A 158 37.27 -14.14 0.31
N THR A 159 37.81 -13.10 -0.31
CA THR A 159 39.13 -13.12 -0.94
C THR A 159 40.08 -12.13 -0.26
N SER A 160 41.25 -12.62 0.15
CA SER A 160 42.29 -11.84 0.82
C SER A 160 43.67 -12.09 0.18
N LEU A 161 44.47 -11.04 0.06
CA LEU A 161 45.85 -11.09 -0.39
C LEU A 161 46.78 -10.53 0.68
N GLN A 162 47.90 -11.20 0.88
CA GLN A 162 49.02 -10.75 1.70
C GLN A 162 50.22 -10.54 0.79
N ILE A 163 50.53 -9.28 0.51
CA ILE A 163 51.60 -8.90 -0.41
C ILE A 163 52.75 -8.29 0.39
N LEU A 164 53.92 -8.89 0.30
CA LEU A 164 55.15 -8.36 0.86
C LEU A 164 55.84 -7.49 -0.18
N THR A 165 56.08 -6.21 0.12
CA THR A 165 56.78 -5.25 -0.76
C THR A 165 57.96 -4.62 -0.06
N GLU A 166 58.82 -3.91 -0.78
CA GLU A 166 59.80 -3.04 -0.14
C GLU A 166 59.11 -1.90 0.62
N SER A 167 59.71 -1.42 1.70
CA SER A 167 59.15 -0.36 2.55
C SER A 167 59.00 1.01 1.87
N SER A 168 59.67 1.21 0.74
CA SER A 168 59.55 2.39 -0.13
C SER A 168 58.30 2.35 -1.03
N GLU A 169 57.71 1.17 -1.21
CA GLU A 169 56.61 0.94 -2.13
C GLU A 169 55.25 0.98 -1.42
N ARG A 170 54.25 1.49 -2.12
CA ARG A 170 52.85 1.42 -1.72
C ARG A 170 52.08 0.49 -2.63
N VAL A 171 51.21 -0.29 -2.00
CA VAL A 171 50.24 -1.14 -2.67
C VAL A 171 48.91 -0.41 -2.78
N SER A 172 48.28 -0.50 -3.95
CA SER A 172 46.94 -0.01 -4.23
C SER A 172 46.18 -1.02 -5.08
N VAL A 173 44.86 -1.04 -4.98
CA VAL A 173 44.00 -1.97 -5.73
C VAL A 173 42.83 -1.23 -6.36
N GLY A 174 42.39 -1.67 -7.54
CA GLY A 174 41.22 -1.11 -8.23
C GLY A 174 39.92 -1.34 -7.44
N ASN A 175 39.75 -2.54 -6.89
CA ASN A 175 38.61 -2.93 -6.07
C ASN A 175 39.12 -3.56 -4.77
N GLY A 176 38.47 -3.27 -3.64
CA GLY A 176 38.89 -3.72 -2.30
C GLY A 176 39.53 -2.62 -1.44
N TRP A 177 40.05 -3.02 -0.28
CA TRP A 177 40.83 -2.16 0.61
C TRP A 177 42.21 -2.75 0.86
N VAL A 178 43.16 -1.86 1.12
CA VAL A 178 44.57 -2.18 1.39
C VAL A 178 44.90 -1.60 2.75
N ARG A 179 45.56 -2.39 3.60
CA ARG A 179 46.08 -1.94 4.88
C ARG A 179 47.49 -2.44 5.06
N LEU A 180 48.33 -1.56 5.58
CA LEU A 180 49.61 -1.96 6.09
C LEU A 180 49.41 -2.71 7.41
N LYS A 181 49.81 -3.98 7.45
CA LYS A 181 49.74 -4.78 8.68
C LYS A 181 50.83 -4.29 9.62
N ALA A 182 50.44 -3.87 10.82
CA ALA A 182 51.36 -3.41 11.85
C ALA A 182 52.17 -4.61 12.37
N SER A 183 53.20 -5.02 11.64
CA SER A 183 54.14 -6.05 12.05
C SER A 183 55.49 -5.40 12.32
N GLU A 184 56.18 -5.85 13.37
CA GLU A 184 57.57 -5.49 13.64
C GLU A 184 58.37 -5.79 12.37
N SER A 185 58.88 -4.74 11.73
CA SER A 185 59.54 -4.79 10.43
C SER A 185 60.79 -5.66 10.49
N LEU A 186 60.64 -6.95 10.27
CA LEU A 186 61.75 -7.82 9.92
C LEU A 186 62.22 -7.38 8.53
N SER A 187 63.39 -6.74 8.48
CA SER A 187 64.21 -6.57 7.27
C SER A 187 63.67 -5.69 6.12
N GLY A 188 63.16 -4.48 6.39
CA GLY A 188 62.92 -3.48 5.32
C GLY A 188 61.77 -3.78 4.36
N MET A 189 61.04 -4.87 4.59
CA MET A 189 59.82 -5.25 3.87
C MET A 189 58.57 -4.78 4.62
N SER A 190 57.51 -4.48 3.87
CA SER A 190 56.19 -4.11 4.37
C SER A 190 55.16 -5.18 3.96
N GLU A 191 54.41 -5.69 4.94
CA GLU A 191 53.33 -6.65 4.69
C GLU A 191 52.00 -5.89 4.52
N TRP A 192 51.43 -5.98 3.32
CA TRP A 192 50.15 -5.38 2.98
C TRP A 192 49.07 -6.45 2.99
N GLU A 193 48.04 -6.22 3.80
CA GLU A 193 46.82 -7.01 3.79
C GLU A 193 45.78 -6.33 2.90
N ILE A 194 45.25 -7.07 1.93
CA ILE A 194 44.32 -6.60 0.92
C ILE A 194 43.08 -7.47 0.98
N GLU A 195 41.91 -6.88 1.18
CA GLU A 195 40.65 -7.64 1.16
C GLU A 195 39.80 -7.19 -0.02
N LEU A 196 39.51 -8.15 -0.90
CA LEU A 196 38.73 -7.94 -2.13
C LEU A 196 37.24 -8.27 -1.93
N GLY A 197 36.87 -8.89 -0.81
CA GLY A 197 35.51 -9.38 -0.58
C GLY A 197 35.15 -10.49 -1.57
N ARG A 198 34.02 -10.34 -2.27
CA ARG A 198 33.54 -11.28 -3.31
C ARG A 198 34.03 -10.94 -4.72
N ASN A 199 34.90 -9.94 -4.87
CA ASN A 199 35.39 -9.54 -6.19
C ASN A 199 36.41 -10.55 -6.71
N ARG A 200 36.11 -11.12 -7.89
CA ARG A 200 37.00 -12.04 -8.60
C ARG A 200 38.04 -11.34 -9.49
N GLU A 201 37.82 -10.07 -9.84
CA GLU A 201 38.72 -9.29 -10.69
C GLU A 201 39.28 -8.09 -9.94
N THR A 202 40.60 -7.90 -9.99
CA THR A 202 41.25 -6.70 -9.46
C THR A 202 42.51 -6.34 -10.25
N LEU A 203 42.87 -5.06 -10.18
CA LEU A 203 44.15 -4.55 -10.67
C LEU A 203 44.99 -4.14 -9.46
N LEU A 204 45.93 -4.97 -9.07
CA LEU A 204 46.90 -4.67 -8.03
C LEU A 204 47.99 -3.76 -8.62
N SER A 205 48.33 -2.69 -7.92
CA SER A 205 49.31 -1.69 -8.38
C SER A 205 50.30 -1.41 -7.27
N VAL A 206 51.59 -1.60 -7.55
CA VAL A 206 52.69 -1.42 -6.60
C VAL A 206 53.61 -0.33 -7.14
N GLY A 207 54.00 0.64 -6.32
CA GLY A 207 54.97 1.68 -6.70
C GLY A 207 55.06 2.82 -5.69
N PRO A 208 55.75 3.92 -6.00
CA PRO A 208 56.03 4.98 -5.04
C PRO A 208 54.77 5.75 -4.61
N PRO A 209 54.75 6.32 -3.40
CA PRO A 209 53.60 7.05 -2.85
C PRO A 209 53.26 8.26 -3.71
N THR A 210 52.10 8.23 -4.38
CA THR A 210 51.58 9.36 -5.17
C THR A 210 50.94 10.40 -4.24
N PRO A 211 51.14 11.72 -4.44
CA PRO A 211 50.49 12.76 -3.64
C PRO A 211 48.95 12.68 -3.72
N ILE A 212 48.32 12.76 -2.56
CA ILE A 212 46.97 12.30 -2.22
C ILE A 212 45.89 13.27 -2.75
N GLN A 213 44.95 12.78 -3.57
CA GLN A 213 43.61 13.37 -3.72
C GLN A 213 42.84 13.22 -2.39
N PRO A 214 41.98 14.19 -2.01
CA PRO A 214 41.33 14.22 -0.71
C PRO A 214 40.66 12.87 -0.41
N SER A 215 41.18 12.19 0.61
CA SER A 215 40.75 10.86 1.03
C SER A 215 39.27 10.90 1.45
N ALA A 216 38.45 10.02 0.90
CA ALA A 216 37.08 9.84 1.34
C ALA A 216 37.06 9.58 2.86
N THR A 217 36.35 10.41 3.62
CA THR A 217 36.25 10.30 5.08
C THR A 217 35.09 9.42 5.52
N TRP A 218 34.15 9.16 4.61
CA TRP A 218 32.92 8.42 4.88
C TRP A 218 32.80 7.20 3.97
N ARG A 219 32.20 6.14 4.51
CA ARG A 219 31.71 4.98 3.77
C ARG A 219 30.19 5.01 3.82
N TYR A 220 29.52 4.80 2.69
CA TYR A 220 28.05 4.85 2.70
C TYR A 220 27.39 3.90 1.70
N SER A 221 26.18 3.46 2.03
CA SER A 221 25.23 2.86 1.07
C SER A 221 24.05 3.79 0.85
N ASP A 222 23.48 3.77 -0.36
CA ASP A 222 22.39 4.65 -0.80
C ASP A 222 21.15 3.81 -1.15
N ASP A 223 20.02 4.02 -0.48
CA ASP A 223 18.71 3.50 -0.91
C ASP A 223 17.78 4.68 -1.20
N SER A 224 17.56 4.95 -2.48
CA SER A 224 16.81 6.12 -2.94
C SER A 224 15.45 5.72 -3.50
N LEU A 225 14.37 6.29 -2.97
CA LEU A 225 13.00 6.15 -3.46
C LEU A 225 12.57 7.43 -4.19
N TYR A 226 12.13 7.28 -5.42
CA TYR A 226 11.58 8.33 -6.28
C TYR A 226 10.09 8.05 -6.46
N ILE A 227 9.23 8.97 -6.03
CA ILE A 227 7.79 8.90 -6.22
C ILE A 227 7.40 9.95 -7.25
N ALA A 228 6.99 9.53 -8.45
CA ALA A 228 6.52 10.42 -9.50
C ALA A 228 5.06 10.79 -9.25
N GLN A 229 4.80 12.09 -9.17
CA GLN A 229 3.48 12.72 -8.97
C GLN A 229 3.22 13.75 -10.06
N ARG A 230 1.98 14.24 -10.21
CA ARG A 230 1.65 15.19 -11.31
C ARG A 230 2.58 16.41 -11.41
N ASP A 231 3.09 16.91 -10.28
CA ASP A 231 3.91 18.14 -10.24
C ASP A 231 5.43 17.88 -10.24
N GLY A 232 5.86 16.63 -10.07
CA GLY A 232 7.28 16.27 -10.05
C GLY A 232 7.61 15.02 -9.24
N PHE A 233 8.85 14.95 -8.74
CA PHE A 233 9.31 13.82 -7.93
C PHE A 233 9.37 14.19 -6.45
N LEU A 234 8.72 13.40 -5.61
CA LEU A 234 9.05 13.33 -4.19
C LEU A 234 10.21 12.33 -4.04
N ILE A 235 11.34 12.79 -3.50
CA ILE A 235 12.57 12.00 -3.41
C ILE A 235 12.90 11.77 -1.94
N GLN A 236 13.08 10.51 -1.57
CA GLN A 236 13.60 10.11 -0.27
C GLN A 236 14.89 9.31 -0.46
N CYS A 237 15.99 9.82 0.07
CA CYS A 237 17.28 9.12 0.06
C CYS A 237 17.65 8.68 1.48
N ASP A 238 17.87 7.38 1.64
CA ASP A 238 18.31 6.76 2.88
C ASP A 238 19.78 6.36 2.75
N PHE A 239 20.68 7.17 3.31
CA PHE A 239 22.11 6.87 3.35
C PHE A 239 22.47 6.15 4.65
N LEU A 240 23.11 4.98 4.58
CA LEU A 240 23.72 4.36 5.77
C LEU A 240 25.20 4.74 5.78
N VAL A 241 25.59 5.63 6.67
CA VAL A 241 26.91 6.26 6.73
C VAL A 241 27.75 5.69 7.86
N GLU A 242 29.06 5.57 7.63
CA GLU A 242 30.04 5.09 8.58
C GLU A 242 31.37 5.84 8.38
N PRO A 243 32.03 6.30 9.45
CA PRO A 243 33.32 6.98 9.33
C PRO A 243 34.41 6.00 8.90
N LEU A 244 35.25 6.41 7.95
CA LEU A 244 36.39 5.60 7.49
C LEU A 244 37.58 5.68 8.48
N ASP A 245 37.79 6.85 9.08
CA ASP A 245 38.77 7.09 10.14
C ASP A 245 38.06 7.26 11.50
N ARG A 246 38.44 6.45 12.50
CA ARG A 246 37.94 6.56 13.89
C ARG A 246 38.62 7.67 14.70
N GLY A 247 39.27 8.64 14.04
CA GLY A 247 39.92 9.77 14.71
C GLY A 247 38.94 10.72 15.38
N GLU A 248 39.37 11.43 16.42
CA GLU A 248 38.53 12.27 17.30
C GLU A 248 37.84 13.48 16.64
N THR A 249 38.07 13.75 15.35
CA THR A 249 37.44 14.87 14.63
C THR A 249 36.56 14.38 13.48
N ALA A 250 35.24 14.36 13.70
CA ALA A 250 34.26 14.04 12.68
C ALA A 250 34.25 15.14 11.59
N SER A 251 34.73 14.81 10.40
CA SER A 251 34.65 15.71 9.23
C SER A 251 33.19 15.95 8.83
N PRO A 252 32.74 17.16 8.51
CA PRO A 252 31.34 17.42 8.15
C PRO A 252 30.93 16.62 6.91
N LEU A 253 29.68 16.15 6.85
CA LEU A 253 29.17 15.41 5.70
C LEU A 253 28.70 16.38 4.62
N VAL A 254 29.12 16.18 3.36
CA VAL A 254 28.78 17.09 2.25
C VAL A 254 27.97 16.35 1.19
N LEU A 255 26.73 16.78 0.98
CA LEU A 255 25.85 16.26 -0.06
C LEU A 255 25.73 17.27 -1.21
N ARG A 256 25.85 16.80 -2.45
CA ARG A 256 25.56 17.55 -3.67
C ARG A 256 24.17 17.21 -4.16
N LEU A 257 23.32 18.21 -4.20
CA LEU A 257 21.92 18.16 -4.60
C LEU A 257 21.75 18.45 -6.11
N PRO A 258 20.73 17.85 -6.75
CA PRO A 258 20.29 18.22 -8.09
C PRO A 258 19.84 19.69 -8.17
N GLY A 259 19.95 20.31 -9.35
CA GLY A 259 19.77 21.76 -9.50
C GLY A 259 18.36 22.31 -9.20
N SER A 260 17.31 21.49 -9.29
CA SER A 260 15.91 21.88 -9.01
C SER A 260 15.32 21.08 -7.84
N PHE A 261 16.17 20.49 -7.00
CA PHE A 261 15.75 19.74 -5.83
C PHE A 261 15.69 20.65 -4.60
N GLU A 262 14.53 20.66 -3.95
CA GLU A 262 14.27 21.43 -2.74
C GLU A 262 14.26 20.49 -1.52
N PRO A 263 15.30 20.52 -0.66
CA PRO A 263 15.35 19.69 0.54
C PRO A 263 14.28 20.17 1.55
N GLN A 264 13.40 19.26 1.97
CA GLN A 264 12.32 19.55 2.92
C GLN A 264 12.67 19.10 4.35
N SER A 265 13.33 17.95 4.50
CA SER A 265 13.75 17.46 5.81
C SER A 265 15.00 16.60 5.72
N LEU A 266 15.80 16.65 6.78
CA LEU A 266 17.01 15.85 6.96
C LEU A 266 17.02 15.28 8.37
N THR A 267 17.16 13.96 8.52
CA THR A 267 17.23 13.30 9.82
C THR A 267 18.42 12.36 9.91
N LEU A 268 19.03 12.29 11.08
CA LEU A 268 20.13 11.37 11.42
C LEU A 268 19.66 10.47 12.55
N ALA A 269 19.66 9.15 12.34
CA ALA A 269 19.07 8.16 13.25
C ALA A 269 17.59 8.47 13.62
N GLY A 270 16.86 9.14 12.72
CA GLY A 270 15.48 9.59 12.94
C GLY A 270 15.33 10.94 13.66
N ILE A 271 16.43 11.55 14.11
CA ILE A 271 16.45 12.86 14.77
C ILE A 271 16.67 13.96 13.71
N PRO A 272 15.87 15.02 13.66
CA PRO A 272 16.09 16.15 12.75
C PRO A 272 17.46 16.79 12.97
N VAL A 273 18.20 17.04 11.89
CA VAL A 273 19.51 17.72 11.91
C VAL A 273 19.50 18.94 11.01
N SER A 274 20.23 19.99 11.40
CA SER A 274 20.41 21.18 10.58
C SER A 274 21.43 20.95 9.46
N TRP A 275 21.33 21.73 8.40
CA TRP A 275 22.30 21.76 7.30
C TRP A 275 22.55 23.20 6.85
N GLU A 276 23.72 23.44 6.27
CA GLU A 276 24.15 24.72 5.74
C GLU A 276 24.46 24.60 4.25
N THR A 277 24.08 25.55 3.43
CA THR A 277 24.53 25.60 2.03
C THR A 277 25.99 26.03 1.97
N VAL A 278 26.82 25.32 1.20
CA VAL A 278 28.24 25.64 1.06
C VAL A 278 28.39 26.98 0.31
N PRO A 279 29.13 27.96 0.84
CA PRO A 279 29.33 29.24 0.18
C PRO A 279 29.99 29.04 -1.20
N GLY A 280 29.36 29.58 -2.25
CA GLY A 280 29.80 29.42 -3.64
C GLY A 280 29.16 28.27 -4.42
N SER A 281 28.42 27.37 -3.76
CA SER A 281 27.68 26.27 -4.42
C SER A 281 26.26 26.19 -3.87
N ARG A 282 25.26 26.68 -4.62
CA ARG A 282 23.83 26.52 -4.26
C ARG A 282 23.37 25.06 -4.23
N ARG A 283 24.20 24.12 -4.68
CA ARG A 283 23.88 22.70 -4.81
C ARG A 283 24.49 21.85 -3.71
N ASP A 284 25.51 22.34 -3.01
CA ASP A 284 26.17 21.53 -1.99
C ASP A 284 25.66 21.94 -0.60
N ILE A 285 25.16 20.97 0.17
CA ILE A 285 24.77 21.15 1.57
C ILE A 285 25.77 20.44 2.48
N LYS A 286 26.09 21.09 3.58
CA LYS A 286 27.02 20.66 4.61
C LYS A 286 26.26 20.35 5.89
N ILE A 287 26.50 19.18 6.44
CA ILE A 287 25.84 18.68 7.64
C ILE A 287 26.89 18.65 8.75
N PRO A 288 26.80 19.56 9.75
CA PRO A 288 27.70 19.53 10.90
C PRO A 288 27.39 18.30 11.76
N LEU A 289 28.42 17.52 12.07
CA LEU A 289 28.33 16.33 12.91
C LEU A 289 29.12 16.60 14.20
N GLN A 290 28.55 16.33 15.38
CA GLN A 290 29.29 16.47 16.62
C GLN A 290 30.10 15.21 16.91
N ALA A 291 31.25 15.38 17.58
CA ALA A 291 32.10 14.27 18.00
C ALA A 291 31.30 13.40 19.00
N GLY A 292 30.89 12.21 18.56
CA GLY A 292 30.06 11.26 19.33
C GLY A 292 28.81 10.79 18.60
N ASP A 293 28.32 11.53 17.60
CA ASP A 293 27.07 11.21 16.89
C ASP A 293 27.17 9.95 16.01
N LEU A 294 28.40 9.51 15.67
CA LEU A 294 28.66 8.54 14.61
C LEU A 294 29.72 7.49 15.01
N MET A 295 29.55 6.88 16.19
CA MET A 295 30.40 5.76 16.63
C MET A 295 30.11 4.44 15.89
N SER A 296 29.02 4.38 15.12
CA SER A 296 28.56 3.20 14.38
C SER A 296 27.86 3.59 13.07
N ARG A 297 27.47 2.59 12.27
CA ARG A 297 26.72 2.77 11.02
C ARG A 297 25.36 3.43 11.32
N THR A 298 25.18 4.67 10.87
CA THR A 298 23.98 5.47 11.16
C THR A 298 23.22 5.80 9.89
N LYS A 299 21.90 5.86 9.99
CA LYS A 299 21.01 6.20 8.88
C LYS A 299 20.81 7.71 8.80
N LEU A 300 21.23 8.32 7.71
CA LEU A 300 20.93 9.69 7.31
C LEU A 300 19.82 9.67 6.25
N ARG A 301 18.67 10.24 6.55
CA ARG A 301 17.52 10.32 5.64
C ARG A 301 17.32 11.75 5.17
N LEU A 302 17.34 11.95 3.87
CA LEU A 302 17.03 13.22 3.20
C LEU A 302 15.72 13.07 2.43
N ARG A 303 14.77 13.99 2.64
CA ARG A 303 13.54 14.09 1.86
C ARG A 303 13.45 15.45 1.22
N GLY A 304 12.95 15.49 -0.01
CA GLY A 304 12.66 16.73 -0.70
C GLY A 304 11.83 16.52 -1.95
N PHE A 305 11.53 17.62 -2.61
CA PHE A 305 10.72 17.63 -3.81
C PHE A 305 11.52 18.21 -4.99
N GLN A 306 11.29 17.66 -6.18
CA GLN A 306 11.86 18.20 -7.40
C GLN A 306 10.76 18.39 -8.44
N GLN A 307 10.45 19.66 -8.71
CA GLN A 307 9.47 20.02 -9.72
C GLN A 307 9.90 19.52 -11.11
N THR A 308 8.97 18.94 -11.86
CA THR A 308 9.27 18.30 -13.13
C THR A 308 8.04 18.28 -14.04
N SER A 309 8.24 18.62 -15.32
CA SER A 309 7.23 18.46 -16.36
C SER A 309 7.29 17.05 -17.00
N TRP A 310 6.18 16.33 -17.05
CA TRP A 310 6.07 15.05 -17.74
C TRP A 310 6.12 15.22 -19.27
N GLY A 311 6.25 14.14 -20.06
CA GLY A 311 6.30 14.25 -21.53
C GLY A 311 7.66 14.03 -22.18
N ARG A 312 8.74 13.91 -21.39
CA ARG A 312 10.11 13.81 -21.91
C ARG A 312 10.95 12.84 -21.10
N ARG A 313 11.75 12.06 -21.81
CA ARG A 313 12.77 11.19 -21.23
C ARG A 313 13.77 12.00 -20.40
N ARG A 314 14.05 11.56 -19.17
CA ARG A 314 14.95 12.21 -18.22
C ARG A 314 15.67 11.20 -17.35
N THR A 315 16.91 11.50 -16.98
CA THR A 315 17.64 10.74 -15.96
C THR A 315 17.13 11.09 -14.58
N LEU A 316 16.90 10.09 -13.73
CA LEU A 316 16.52 10.34 -12.35
C LEU A 316 17.61 11.16 -11.63
N PRO A 317 17.21 12.19 -10.89
CA PRO A 317 18.13 13.13 -10.28
C PRO A 317 18.92 12.44 -9.17
N ARG A 318 20.22 12.76 -9.04
CA ARG A 318 21.11 12.06 -8.12
C ARG A 318 21.62 12.97 -7.01
N ILE A 319 21.51 12.50 -5.77
CA ILE A 319 22.16 13.12 -4.61
C ILE A 319 23.48 12.40 -4.35
N LEU A 320 24.59 13.15 -4.26
CA LEU A 320 25.95 12.61 -4.18
C LEU A 320 26.62 13.01 -2.87
N MET A 321 27.26 12.08 -2.17
CA MET A 321 28.10 12.40 -1.01
C MET A 321 29.52 12.71 -1.49
N GLN A 322 29.93 13.99 -1.45
CA GLN A 322 31.20 14.45 -2.04
C GLN A 322 32.43 13.87 -1.32
N ASN A 323 32.34 13.71 0.00
CA ASN A 323 33.42 13.18 0.84
C ASN A 323 33.17 11.74 1.30
N GLY A 324 32.37 10.98 0.54
CA GLY A 324 32.03 9.59 0.84
C GLY A 324 32.41 8.62 -0.28
N ARG A 325 32.76 7.39 0.09
CA ARG A 325 32.92 6.24 -0.80
C ARG A 325 31.64 5.39 -0.76
N LEU A 326 30.98 5.30 -1.91
CA LEU A 326 29.77 4.50 -2.09
C LEU A 326 30.12 2.99 -2.08
N ILE A 327 29.44 2.21 -1.24
CA ILE A 327 29.53 0.74 -1.20
C ILE A 327 28.51 0.13 -2.16
N GLU A 328 27.25 0.56 -2.02
CA GLU A 328 26.10 -0.08 -2.65
C GLU A 328 25.02 0.97 -2.87
N ARG A 329 24.25 0.79 -3.95
CA ARG A 329 23.17 1.69 -4.31
C ARG A 329 21.95 0.93 -4.81
N PHE A 330 20.81 1.23 -4.19
CA PHE A 330 19.49 0.83 -4.62
C PHE A 330 18.70 2.05 -5.06
N LEU A 331 17.89 1.86 -6.08
CA LEU A 331 16.96 2.86 -6.58
C LEU A 331 15.59 2.22 -6.71
N SER A 332 14.60 2.82 -6.06
CA SER A 332 13.21 2.46 -6.22
C SER A 332 12.48 3.58 -6.93
N LEU A 333 11.73 3.26 -7.99
CA LEU A 333 10.84 4.18 -8.68
C LEU A 333 9.42 3.74 -8.39
N ARG A 334 8.59 4.66 -7.91
CA ARG A 334 7.15 4.49 -7.78
C ARG A 334 6.49 5.55 -8.67
N VAL A 335 5.58 5.15 -9.54
CA VAL A 335 4.81 6.09 -10.35
C VAL A 335 3.37 6.06 -9.88
N GLU A 336 2.92 7.18 -9.32
CA GLU A 336 1.55 7.29 -8.80
C GLU A 336 0.57 7.58 -9.94
N PRO A 337 -0.63 6.97 -9.92
CA PRO A 337 -1.69 7.33 -10.84
C PRO A 337 -1.99 8.84 -10.79
N PRO A 338 -2.28 9.47 -11.94
CA PRO A 338 -2.57 8.87 -13.23
C PRO A 338 -1.34 8.63 -14.11
N LEU A 339 -0.12 8.85 -13.62
CA LEU A 339 1.08 8.77 -14.46
C LEU A 339 1.41 7.31 -14.80
N GLN A 340 2.05 7.10 -15.95
CA GLN A 340 2.52 5.78 -16.40
C GLN A 340 3.93 5.90 -16.98
N VAL A 341 4.73 4.84 -16.81
CA VAL A 341 6.05 4.76 -17.46
C VAL A 341 5.87 4.37 -18.93
N HIS A 342 6.26 5.28 -19.82
CA HIS A 342 6.27 5.03 -21.26
C HIS A 342 7.57 4.37 -21.72
N ALA A 343 8.69 4.77 -21.13
CA ALA A 343 9.99 4.21 -21.44
C ALA A 343 10.89 4.21 -20.22
N LEU A 344 11.64 3.13 -20.04
CA LEU A 344 12.62 2.99 -18.98
C LEU A 344 13.92 2.44 -19.58
N GLN A 345 15.04 3.06 -19.24
CA GLN A 345 16.38 2.60 -19.62
C GLN A 345 17.30 2.68 -18.42
N SER A 346 17.82 1.53 -18.02
CA SER A 346 18.91 1.40 -17.07
C SER A 346 20.25 1.38 -17.81
N ASP A 347 21.24 2.09 -17.27
CA ASP A 347 22.65 1.93 -17.61
C ASP A 347 23.42 1.55 -16.33
N LYS A 348 24.15 0.44 -16.37
CA LYS A 348 24.88 -0.16 -15.22
C LYS A 348 24.00 -0.41 -13.98
N MET A 349 22.72 -0.66 -14.18
CA MET A 349 21.75 -1.00 -13.12
C MET A 349 21.04 -2.30 -13.52
N ILE A 350 20.83 -3.20 -12.55
CA ILE A 350 20.05 -4.42 -12.71
C ILE A 350 18.71 -4.22 -12.02
N GLN A 351 17.62 -4.59 -12.69
CA GLN A 351 16.29 -4.61 -12.09
C GLN A 351 16.18 -5.81 -11.14
N THR A 352 15.84 -5.56 -9.89
CA THR A 352 15.71 -6.60 -8.85
C THR A 352 14.26 -6.92 -8.54
N GLU A 353 13.33 -5.99 -8.79
CA GLU A 353 11.93 -6.14 -8.42
C GLU A 353 11.03 -5.35 -9.37
N LEU A 354 9.84 -5.90 -9.65
CA LEU A 354 8.72 -5.22 -10.29
C LEU A 354 7.44 -5.64 -9.56
N ALA A 355 6.75 -4.67 -8.98
CA ALA A 355 5.47 -4.89 -8.33
C ALA A 355 4.46 -3.85 -8.85
N ALA A 356 3.21 -4.29 -9.03
CA ALA A 356 2.09 -3.38 -9.17
C ALA A 356 1.45 -3.21 -7.79
N ASP A 357 1.28 -1.97 -7.33
CA ASP A 357 0.58 -1.67 -6.09
C ASP A 357 -0.93 -1.88 -6.29
N GLU A 358 -1.66 -2.22 -5.23
CA GLU A 358 -3.12 -2.37 -5.22
C GLU A 358 -3.83 -1.07 -5.65
N SER A 359 -3.16 0.07 -5.45
CA SER A 359 -3.60 1.39 -5.90
C SER A 359 -3.42 1.64 -7.41
N GLY A 360 -2.92 0.66 -8.18
CA GLY A 360 -2.63 0.79 -9.61
C GLY A 360 -1.35 1.57 -9.94
N GLY A 361 -0.54 1.89 -8.93
CA GLY A 361 0.79 2.46 -9.11
C GLY A 361 1.80 1.38 -9.50
N GLU A 362 2.75 1.73 -10.35
CA GLU A 362 3.82 0.83 -10.76
C GLU A 362 5.06 1.07 -9.87
N PHE A 363 5.70 -0.01 -9.40
CA PHE A 363 6.90 0.04 -8.55
C PHE A 363 8.03 -0.79 -9.16
N TRP A 364 9.19 -0.17 -9.36
CA TRP A 364 10.40 -0.82 -9.87
C TRP A 364 11.53 -0.63 -8.89
N ARG A 365 12.30 -1.68 -8.63
CA ARG A 365 13.54 -1.60 -7.83
C ARG A 365 14.73 -2.02 -8.68
N PHE A 366 15.81 -1.26 -8.55
CA PHE A 366 17.07 -1.46 -9.25
C PHE A 366 18.24 -1.45 -8.27
N GLN A 367 19.24 -2.28 -8.55
CA GLN A 367 20.54 -2.28 -7.87
C GLN A 367 21.62 -1.83 -8.85
N ALA A 368 22.47 -0.90 -8.41
CA ALA A 368 23.58 -0.42 -9.22
C ALA A 368 24.73 -1.43 -9.24
N THR A 369 25.16 -1.83 -10.43
CA THR A 369 26.39 -2.65 -10.60
C THR A 369 27.66 -1.82 -10.48
N ARG A 370 27.55 -0.51 -10.73
CA ARG A 370 28.64 0.46 -10.60
C ARG A 370 28.17 1.75 -9.92
N PRO A 371 29.07 2.49 -9.26
CA PRO A 371 28.74 3.76 -8.61
C PRO A 371 28.13 4.82 -9.53
N ASP A 372 28.37 4.73 -10.83
CA ASP A 372 27.88 5.66 -11.86
C ASP A 372 26.60 5.19 -12.55
N GLY A 373 25.93 4.14 -12.06
CA GLY A 373 24.66 3.66 -12.62
C GLY A 373 23.58 4.74 -12.68
N VAL A 374 22.86 4.78 -13.80
CA VAL A 374 21.82 5.78 -14.09
C VAL A 374 20.55 5.08 -14.53
N LEU A 375 19.40 5.61 -14.08
CA LEU A 375 18.08 5.22 -14.57
C LEU A 375 17.47 6.40 -15.31
N ALA A 376 17.14 6.22 -16.59
CA ALA A 376 16.44 7.18 -17.42
C ALA A 376 14.99 6.72 -17.64
N VAL A 377 14.04 7.62 -17.37
CA VAL A 377 12.60 7.34 -17.41
C VAL A 377 11.89 8.37 -18.27
N GLU A 378 10.88 7.92 -19.00
CA GLU A 378 9.88 8.74 -19.65
C GLU A 378 8.53 8.41 -19.01
N ILE A 379 7.98 9.37 -18.29
CA ILE A 379 6.72 9.23 -17.56
C ILE A 379 5.74 10.24 -18.14
N ASN A 380 4.56 9.77 -18.51
CA ASN A 380 3.51 10.55 -19.16
C ASN A 380 2.15 10.23 -18.54
N GLN A 381 1.16 11.08 -18.83
CA GLN A 381 -0.24 10.71 -18.59
C GLN A 381 -0.71 9.78 -19.72
N PRO A 382 -1.46 8.71 -19.40
CA PRO A 382 -2.07 7.85 -20.40
C PRO A 382 -3.01 8.67 -21.28
N ARG A 383 -2.91 8.49 -22.59
CA ARG A 383 -3.91 9.03 -23.53
C ARG A 383 -5.07 8.04 -23.60
N ALA A 384 -6.21 8.42 -23.07
CA ALA A 384 -7.43 7.64 -23.17
C ALA A 384 -8.23 8.05 -24.42
N GLU A 385 -8.70 7.07 -25.20
CA GLU A 385 -9.77 7.29 -26.18
C GLU A 385 -11.10 7.20 -25.42
N MET A 386 -11.64 8.35 -25.05
CA MET A 386 -12.86 8.46 -24.25
C MET A 386 -14.09 8.63 -25.14
N ASN A 387 -15.21 8.05 -24.75
CA ASN A 387 -16.55 8.36 -25.24
C ASN A 387 -17.35 8.97 -24.09
N ALA A 388 -18.20 9.94 -24.39
CA ALA A 388 -19.08 10.53 -23.39
C ALA A 388 -20.55 10.32 -23.75
N ARG A 389 -21.36 9.97 -22.76
CA ARG A 389 -22.82 10.06 -22.83
C ARG A 389 -23.29 11.10 -21.82
N ILE A 390 -24.04 12.09 -22.30
CA ILE A 390 -24.50 13.22 -21.51
C ILE A 390 -26.01 13.27 -21.60
N ASP A 391 -26.67 12.95 -20.48
CA ASP A 391 -28.12 12.97 -20.38
C ASP A 391 -28.53 14.15 -19.49
N SER A 392 -29.03 15.23 -20.11
CA SER A 392 -29.43 16.46 -19.42
C SER A 392 -30.95 16.55 -19.31
N LEU A 393 -31.45 16.70 -18.08
CA LEU A 393 -32.83 17.11 -17.78
C LEU A 393 -32.84 18.60 -17.47
N LEU A 394 -33.71 19.35 -18.13
CA LEU A 394 -33.90 20.78 -17.92
C LEU A 394 -35.34 21.06 -17.52
N ASP A 395 -35.53 21.77 -16.42
CA ASP A 395 -36.86 22.22 -15.97
C ASP A 395 -37.09 23.67 -16.38
N LEU A 396 -38.04 23.89 -17.30
CA LEU A 396 -38.39 25.20 -17.84
C LEU A 396 -39.67 25.79 -17.23
N ARG A 397 -40.22 25.17 -16.19
CA ARG A 397 -41.53 25.56 -15.64
C ARG A 397 -41.49 26.80 -14.74
N THR A 398 -40.36 27.09 -14.09
CA THR A 398 -40.22 28.13 -13.07
C THR A 398 -39.23 29.24 -13.47
N THR A 399 -39.26 30.37 -12.77
CA THR A 399 -38.39 31.55 -13.02
C THR A 399 -36.95 31.39 -12.51
N GLY A 400 -36.54 30.17 -12.16
CA GLY A 400 -35.18 29.82 -11.73
C GLY A 400 -34.81 28.46 -12.32
N TYR A 401 -34.43 28.47 -13.60
CA TYR A 401 -34.15 27.27 -14.36
C TYR A 401 -33.00 26.49 -13.73
N TRP A 402 -33.18 25.18 -13.63
CA TRP A 402 -32.14 24.27 -13.15
C TRP A 402 -32.02 23.09 -14.12
N SER A 403 -30.83 22.53 -14.17
CA SER A 403 -30.54 21.32 -14.93
C SER A 403 -29.94 20.25 -14.03
N ALA A 404 -30.35 19.00 -14.27
CA ALA A 404 -29.69 17.81 -13.77
C ALA A 404 -29.07 17.08 -14.96
N THR A 405 -27.74 17.01 -15.00
CA THR A 405 -26.99 16.39 -16.09
C THR A 405 -26.24 15.18 -15.57
N VAL A 406 -26.55 13.99 -16.10
CA VAL A 406 -25.75 12.79 -15.86
C VAL A 406 -24.66 12.72 -16.91
N VAL A 407 -23.41 12.74 -16.47
CA VAL A 407 -22.23 12.58 -17.32
C VAL A 407 -21.70 11.18 -17.14
N THR A 408 -21.72 10.39 -18.21
CA THR A 408 -21.13 9.05 -18.28
C THR A 408 -19.89 9.09 -19.16
N ILE A 409 -18.74 8.71 -18.60
CA ILE A 409 -17.46 8.62 -19.31
C ILE A 409 -17.09 7.15 -19.48
N GLU A 410 -16.98 6.75 -20.73
CA GLU A 410 -16.56 5.41 -21.16
C GLU A 410 -15.19 5.50 -21.81
N VAL A 411 -14.33 4.51 -21.59
CA VAL A 411 -12.99 4.50 -22.19
C VAL A 411 -12.88 3.31 -23.13
N GLU A 412 -12.66 3.57 -24.41
CA GLU A 412 -12.47 2.53 -25.43
C GLU A 412 -11.06 1.95 -25.36
N LYS A 413 -10.07 2.82 -25.13
CA LYS A 413 -8.64 2.45 -25.04
C LYS A 413 -7.92 3.32 -24.00
N GLY A 414 -7.09 2.69 -23.17
CA GLY A 414 -6.36 3.37 -22.09
C GLY A 414 -7.18 3.49 -20.81
N THR A 415 -6.78 4.41 -19.93
CA THR A 415 -7.46 4.71 -18.67
C THR A 415 -7.55 6.23 -18.50
N ALA A 416 -8.70 6.71 -18.01
CA ALA A 416 -8.93 8.14 -17.80
C ALA A 416 -9.22 8.45 -16.34
N PHE A 417 -8.39 9.26 -15.70
CA PHE A 417 -8.60 9.76 -14.34
C PHE A 417 -9.15 11.18 -14.30
N GLU A 418 -9.28 11.83 -15.45
CA GLU A 418 -9.80 13.18 -15.57
C GLU A 418 -10.79 13.25 -16.72
N SER A 419 -11.85 14.01 -16.53
CA SER A 419 -12.82 14.31 -17.58
C SER A 419 -13.14 15.78 -17.53
N ARG A 420 -13.17 16.44 -18.69
CA ARG A 420 -13.41 17.87 -18.81
C ARG A 420 -14.73 18.10 -19.51
N LEU A 421 -15.64 18.80 -18.86
CA LEU A 421 -16.95 19.13 -19.36
C LEU A 421 -17.04 20.65 -19.58
N VAL A 422 -17.31 21.08 -20.80
CA VAL A 422 -17.61 22.48 -21.09
C VAL A 422 -19.08 22.71 -20.83
N LEU A 423 -19.38 23.64 -19.94
CA LEU A 423 -20.74 24.06 -19.64
C LEU A 423 -21.17 25.18 -20.60
N PRO A 424 -22.45 25.23 -21.01
CA PRO A 424 -22.98 26.34 -21.79
C PRO A 424 -22.81 27.67 -21.06
N LYS A 425 -22.75 28.77 -21.81
CA LYS A 425 -22.65 30.11 -21.22
C LYS A 425 -23.84 30.37 -20.30
N GLY A 426 -23.57 30.89 -19.12
CA GLY A 426 -24.58 31.19 -18.09
C GLY A 426 -24.97 29.99 -17.22
N TRP A 427 -24.42 28.79 -17.44
CA TRP A 427 -24.63 27.69 -16.51
C TRP A 427 -23.61 27.75 -15.37
N GLU A 428 -24.11 27.65 -14.14
CA GLU A 428 -23.28 27.61 -12.94
C GLU A 428 -23.43 26.25 -12.28
N PRO A 429 -22.34 25.48 -12.08
CA PRO A 429 -22.41 24.19 -11.41
C PRO A 429 -22.72 24.42 -9.93
N VAL A 430 -23.79 23.79 -9.45
CA VAL A 430 -24.24 23.89 -8.05
C VAL A 430 -23.61 22.77 -7.24
N SER A 431 -23.79 21.53 -7.69
CA SER A 431 -23.23 20.37 -7.01
C SER A 431 -22.88 19.27 -8.00
N LEU A 432 -21.93 18.43 -7.60
CA LEU A 432 -21.51 17.25 -8.35
C LEU A 432 -21.60 16.04 -7.41
N GLN A 433 -22.49 15.11 -7.72
CA GLN A 433 -22.70 13.89 -6.95
C GLN A 433 -22.12 12.68 -7.70
N GLU A 434 -21.48 11.77 -6.95
CA GLU A 434 -20.96 10.51 -7.49
C GLU A 434 -22.08 9.48 -7.66
N VAL A 435 -22.05 8.75 -8.78
CA VAL A 435 -23.09 7.76 -9.13
C VAL A 435 -22.50 6.35 -9.07
N GLY A 436 -22.76 5.66 -7.95
CA GLY A 436 -22.26 4.32 -7.68
C GLY A 436 -20.89 4.30 -6.99
N THR A 437 -20.52 3.15 -6.44
CA THR A 437 -19.27 2.98 -5.65
C THR A 437 -17.99 3.16 -6.47
N ASP A 438 -18.07 2.90 -7.77
CA ASP A 438 -16.89 2.92 -8.64
C ASP A 438 -16.63 4.31 -9.25
N SER A 439 -17.62 5.21 -9.19
CA SER A 439 -17.56 6.56 -9.77
C SER A 439 -17.15 7.64 -8.77
N ARG A 440 -16.37 7.29 -7.75
CA ARG A 440 -15.96 8.24 -6.73
C ARG A 440 -15.20 9.41 -7.31
N VAL A 441 -15.57 10.61 -6.90
CA VAL A 441 -14.93 11.85 -7.34
C VAL A 441 -13.88 12.26 -6.32
N ALA A 442 -12.61 12.31 -6.73
CA ALA A 442 -11.51 12.73 -5.86
C ALA A 442 -11.49 14.25 -5.68
N ALA A 443 -11.72 15.00 -6.75
CA ALA A 443 -11.81 16.45 -6.76
C ALA A 443 -12.53 16.93 -8.02
N TRP A 444 -13.08 18.14 -7.99
CA TRP A 444 -13.55 18.81 -9.19
C TRP A 444 -13.28 20.32 -9.09
N ALA A 445 -13.13 20.97 -10.24
CA ALA A 445 -12.88 22.41 -10.33
C ALA A 445 -13.59 22.99 -11.54
N PHE A 446 -14.17 24.18 -11.38
CA PHE A 446 -14.82 24.91 -12.47
C PHE A 446 -14.05 26.20 -12.77
N GLN A 447 -13.53 26.32 -13.98
CA GLN A 447 -12.76 27.48 -14.41
C GLN A 447 -13.07 27.81 -15.88
N GLU A 448 -13.36 29.09 -16.16
CA GLU A 448 -13.60 29.60 -17.52
C GLU A 448 -14.64 28.79 -18.33
N GLY A 449 -15.73 28.36 -17.68
CA GLY A 449 -16.78 27.56 -18.33
C GLY A 449 -16.44 26.09 -18.55
N THR A 450 -15.30 25.62 -18.03
CA THR A 450 -14.90 24.21 -18.07
C THR A 450 -14.89 23.61 -16.66
N LEU A 451 -15.66 22.55 -16.47
CA LEU A 451 -15.69 21.71 -15.28
C LEU A 451 -14.71 20.55 -15.46
N SER A 452 -13.64 20.53 -14.68
CA SER A 452 -12.70 19.41 -14.59
C SER A 452 -13.12 18.48 -13.45
N ILE A 453 -13.36 17.21 -13.76
CA ILE A 453 -13.72 16.16 -12.80
C ILE A 453 -12.54 15.21 -12.69
N HIS A 454 -12.00 15.05 -11.49
CA HIS A 454 -10.95 14.08 -11.18
C HIS A 454 -11.55 12.87 -10.47
N TRP A 455 -11.42 11.70 -11.09
CA TRP A 455 -11.95 10.45 -10.56
C TRP A 455 -10.96 9.81 -9.59
N GLN A 456 -11.45 9.24 -8.49
CA GLN A 456 -10.63 8.46 -7.58
C GLN A 456 -10.16 7.14 -8.23
N ASN A 457 -11.08 6.49 -8.95
CA ASN A 457 -10.81 5.30 -9.74
C ASN A 457 -10.86 5.64 -11.22
N PRO A 458 -9.94 5.13 -12.06
CA PRO A 458 -9.92 5.46 -13.48
C PRO A 458 -11.16 4.94 -14.19
N ALA A 459 -11.70 5.70 -15.14
CA ALA A 459 -12.61 5.15 -16.13
C ALA A 459 -11.85 4.13 -16.99
N THR A 460 -12.42 2.93 -17.11
CA THR A 460 -11.87 1.83 -17.93
C THR A 460 -12.94 1.33 -18.88
N ARG A 461 -12.57 0.39 -19.77
CA ARG A 461 -13.51 -0.23 -20.71
C ARG A 461 -14.63 -1.01 -20.02
N SER A 462 -14.36 -1.62 -18.87
CA SER A 462 -15.33 -2.40 -18.11
C SER A 462 -16.07 -1.58 -17.05
N THR A 463 -15.48 -0.45 -16.61
CA THR A 463 -16.03 0.36 -15.52
C THR A 463 -16.15 1.82 -15.96
N PRO A 464 -17.29 2.22 -16.55
CA PRO A 464 -17.54 3.62 -16.85
C PRO A 464 -17.64 4.44 -15.56
N ARG A 465 -17.44 5.76 -15.69
CA ARG A 465 -17.60 6.69 -14.57
C ARG A 465 -18.80 7.57 -14.79
N GLN A 466 -19.62 7.72 -13.76
CA GLN A 466 -20.85 8.48 -13.80
C GLN A 466 -20.88 9.53 -12.70
N ALA A 467 -21.23 10.75 -13.06
CA ALA A 467 -21.49 11.82 -12.10
C ALA A 467 -22.81 12.54 -12.45
N LEU A 468 -23.55 12.92 -11.42
CA LEU A 468 -24.73 13.77 -11.53
C LEU A 468 -24.33 15.20 -11.21
N LEU A 469 -24.35 16.05 -12.24
CA LEU A 469 -24.12 17.48 -12.14
C LEU A 469 -25.46 18.21 -11.99
N LEU A 470 -25.64 18.95 -10.91
CA LEU A 470 -26.70 19.93 -10.78
C LEU A 470 -26.18 21.30 -11.19
N SER A 471 -26.92 22.01 -12.02
CA SER A 471 -26.55 23.35 -12.48
C SER A 471 -27.72 24.32 -12.37
N TYR A 472 -27.39 25.55 -12.00
CA TYR A 472 -28.31 26.67 -11.98
C TYR A 472 -28.15 27.50 -13.26
N ILE A 473 -29.27 28.00 -13.78
CA ILE A 473 -29.32 28.79 -15.01
C ILE A 473 -30.06 30.09 -14.68
N PRO A 474 -29.34 31.21 -14.44
CA PRO A 474 -29.91 32.43 -13.86
C PRO A 474 -30.93 33.13 -14.75
N SER A 475 -30.81 33.04 -16.07
CA SER A 475 -31.85 33.55 -16.98
C SER A 475 -31.76 32.92 -18.37
N ILE A 476 -32.91 32.54 -18.92
CA ILE A 476 -33.11 32.19 -20.33
C ILE A 476 -34.17 33.15 -20.85
N SER A 477 -33.82 33.98 -21.85
CA SER A 477 -34.82 34.86 -22.49
C SER A 477 -35.66 34.02 -23.45
N MET A 478 -36.90 33.73 -23.07
CA MET A 478 -37.84 32.91 -23.85
C MET A 478 -38.52 33.67 -25.01
N ASP A 479 -38.32 34.99 -25.10
CA ASP A 479 -39.14 35.88 -25.96
C ASP A 479 -38.68 35.95 -27.43
N ARG A 480 -37.50 35.41 -27.76
CA ARG A 480 -36.94 35.37 -29.13
C ARG A 480 -36.09 34.12 -29.28
N GLY A 481 -36.53 33.14 -30.08
CA GLY A 481 -35.80 31.91 -30.45
C GLY A 481 -34.69 31.49 -29.47
N VAL A 482 -35.02 30.62 -28.51
CA VAL A 482 -34.05 30.20 -27.49
C VAL A 482 -33.02 29.29 -28.12
N GLU A 483 -31.76 29.71 -28.12
CA GLU A 483 -30.63 28.86 -28.47
C GLU A 483 -30.18 28.10 -27.22
N PHE A 484 -30.47 26.81 -27.16
CA PHE A 484 -30.10 25.97 -26.02
C PHE A 484 -28.94 25.04 -26.37
N GLN A 485 -27.82 25.21 -25.67
CA GLN A 485 -26.66 24.31 -25.76
C GLN A 485 -26.67 23.37 -24.55
N VAL A 486 -26.27 22.12 -24.77
CA VAL A 486 -26.05 21.15 -23.69
C VAL A 486 -24.57 21.06 -23.34
N PRO A 487 -24.22 20.67 -22.10
CA PRO A 487 -22.84 20.39 -21.73
C PRO A 487 -22.18 19.40 -22.69
N PHE A 488 -20.88 19.54 -22.92
CA PHE A 488 -20.12 18.62 -23.77
C PHE A 488 -18.75 18.29 -23.19
N ALA A 489 -18.31 17.04 -23.38
CA ALA A 489 -17.01 16.58 -22.92
C ALA A 489 -15.92 16.99 -23.92
N ARG A 490 -14.77 17.46 -23.41
CA ARG A 490 -13.54 17.66 -24.19
C ARG A 490 -12.73 16.37 -24.23
N GLU A 491 -11.89 16.26 -25.26
CA GLU A 491 -10.94 15.14 -25.42
C GLU A 491 -11.62 13.77 -25.55
N VAL A 492 -12.87 13.74 -26.01
CA VAL A 492 -13.62 12.53 -26.35
C VAL A 492 -13.63 12.29 -27.87
N LYS A 493 -13.60 11.02 -28.26
CA LYS A 493 -13.69 10.54 -29.65
C LYS A 493 -15.11 10.66 -30.20
N SER A 494 -16.10 10.38 -29.36
CA SER A 494 -17.51 10.55 -29.68
C SER A 494 -18.32 10.94 -28.45
N GLN A 495 -19.40 11.69 -28.69
CA GLN A 495 -20.35 12.10 -27.67
C GLN A 495 -21.77 11.77 -28.12
N GLN A 496 -22.54 11.17 -27.22
CA GLN A 496 -23.98 11.06 -27.34
C GLN A 496 -24.62 12.01 -26.31
N SER A 497 -25.45 12.92 -26.79
CA SER A 497 -26.17 13.88 -25.94
C SER A 497 -27.67 13.60 -26.03
N GLN A 498 -28.31 13.50 -24.88
CA GLN A 498 -29.76 13.44 -24.75
C GLN A 498 -30.22 14.62 -23.91
N LEU A 499 -31.18 15.39 -24.41
CA LEU A 499 -31.78 16.52 -23.73
C LEU A 499 -33.25 16.22 -23.47
N SER A 500 -33.66 16.28 -22.21
CA SER A 500 -35.06 16.16 -21.79
C SER A 500 -35.54 17.50 -21.25
N LEU A 501 -36.61 18.04 -21.80
CA LEU A 501 -37.22 19.31 -21.43
C LEU A 501 -38.52 19.05 -20.68
N VAL A 502 -38.65 19.64 -19.49
CA VAL A 502 -39.90 19.67 -18.73
C VAL A 502 -40.59 21.01 -18.98
N LEU A 503 -41.78 20.98 -19.57
CA LEU A 503 -42.56 22.17 -19.91
C LEU A 503 -43.88 22.22 -19.13
N ASN A 504 -44.46 23.43 -19.05
CA ASN A 504 -45.84 23.57 -18.62
C ASN A 504 -46.79 22.98 -19.67
N PRO A 505 -47.94 22.40 -19.28
CA PRO A 505 -48.84 21.70 -20.19
C PRO A 505 -49.41 22.58 -21.32
N ASP A 506 -49.46 23.90 -21.12
CA ASP A 506 -49.98 24.90 -22.06
C ASP A 506 -48.94 25.40 -23.08
N GLN A 507 -47.69 24.95 -22.97
CA GLN A 507 -46.60 25.35 -23.86
C GLN A 507 -46.40 24.33 -24.99
N ARG A 508 -46.34 24.84 -26.22
CA ARG A 508 -45.88 24.08 -27.39
C ARG A 508 -44.50 24.55 -27.81
N LEU A 509 -43.67 23.60 -28.22
CA LEU A 509 -42.30 23.83 -28.63
C LEU A 509 -42.23 23.59 -30.14
N GLU A 510 -42.03 24.67 -30.89
CA GLU A 510 -41.79 24.60 -32.34
C GLU A 510 -40.29 24.56 -32.56
N ILE A 511 -39.80 23.42 -33.06
CA ILE A 511 -38.38 23.21 -33.39
C ILE A 511 -38.18 23.74 -34.80
N GLN A 512 -37.16 24.58 -35.00
CA GLN A 512 -36.86 25.09 -36.33
C GLN A 512 -36.37 23.95 -37.25
N GLU A 513 -36.92 23.86 -38.47
CA GLU A 513 -36.56 22.84 -39.45
C GLU A 513 -35.06 22.92 -39.81
N GLY A 514 -34.38 21.76 -39.89
CA GLY A 514 -32.97 21.66 -40.28
C GLY A 514 -31.96 21.38 -39.15
N GLN A 515 -32.41 21.11 -37.93
CA GLN A 515 -31.53 20.79 -36.80
C GLN A 515 -31.16 19.30 -36.75
N SER A 516 -29.94 19.01 -36.25
CA SER A 516 -29.39 17.67 -36.09
C SER A 516 -29.90 16.91 -34.84
N TRP A 517 -30.96 17.40 -34.21
CA TRP A 517 -31.58 16.81 -33.04
C TRP A 517 -32.77 15.95 -33.45
N ASN A 518 -32.74 14.68 -33.07
CA ASN A 518 -33.83 13.75 -33.35
C ASN A 518 -34.77 13.69 -32.14
N PRO A 519 -36.08 13.94 -32.30
CA PRO A 519 -37.05 13.72 -31.23
C PRO A 519 -37.09 12.24 -30.84
N VAL A 520 -37.27 11.95 -29.55
CA VAL A 520 -37.34 10.59 -29.00
C VAL A 520 -38.76 10.32 -28.51
N ASP A 521 -39.43 9.32 -29.09
CA ASP A 521 -40.85 9.01 -28.82
C ASP A 521 -41.12 8.53 -27.38
N SER A 522 -40.11 7.92 -26.73
CA SER A 522 -40.20 7.43 -25.36
C SER A 522 -39.17 8.15 -24.48
N VAL A 523 -39.64 8.99 -23.56
CA VAL A 523 -38.74 9.68 -22.63
C VAL A 523 -38.52 8.83 -21.38
N GLU A 524 -37.34 8.24 -21.27
CA GLU A 524 -36.88 7.65 -20.02
C GLU A 524 -35.98 8.64 -19.27
N ILE A 525 -36.46 9.16 -18.14
CA ILE A 525 -35.60 9.92 -17.23
C ILE A 525 -34.57 8.95 -16.64
N PRO A 526 -33.26 9.23 -16.69
CA PRO A 526 -32.23 8.38 -16.10
C PRO A 526 -32.58 7.98 -14.66
N ALA A 527 -32.44 6.70 -14.33
CA ALA A 527 -32.81 6.18 -13.00
C ALA A 527 -32.08 6.90 -11.86
N VAL A 528 -30.86 7.38 -12.13
CA VAL A 528 -30.05 8.18 -11.21
C VAL A 528 -30.77 9.46 -10.80
N ILE A 529 -31.28 10.22 -11.78
CA ILE A 529 -32.03 11.46 -11.54
C ILE A 529 -33.33 11.19 -10.77
N ARG A 530 -33.98 10.03 -11.03
CA ARG A 530 -35.21 9.63 -10.33
C ARG A 530 -35.00 9.24 -8.86
N ARG A 531 -33.81 8.77 -8.49
CA ARG A 531 -33.49 8.32 -7.13
C ARG A 531 -33.06 9.45 -6.20
N ASP A 532 -32.56 10.55 -6.77
CA ASP A 532 -32.24 11.75 -6.00
C ASP A 532 -33.52 12.35 -5.40
N SER A 533 -33.57 12.48 -4.07
CA SER A 533 -34.79 12.89 -3.35
C SER A 533 -35.23 14.31 -3.67
N ASP A 534 -34.28 15.23 -3.88
CA ASP A 534 -34.55 16.64 -4.09
C ASP A 534 -35.12 16.86 -5.50
N ILE A 535 -34.54 16.15 -6.47
CA ILE A 535 -35.06 16.14 -7.84
C ILE A 535 -36.39 15.39 -7.89
N ALA A 536 -36.51 14.23 -7.25
CA ALA A 536 -37.75 13.46 -7.22
C ALA A 536 -38.91 14.26 -6.60
N GLN A 537 -38.65 15.10 -5.58
CA GLN A 537 -39.66 15.98 -5.01
C GLN A 537 -40.10 17.08 -6.00
N LYS A 538 -39.16 17.69 -6.72
CA LYS A 538 -39.45 18.68 -7.79
C LYS A 538 -40.16 18.04 -9.01
N LEU A 539 -39.87 16.77 -9.28
CA LEU A 539 -40.49 15.96 -10.32
C LEU A 539 -41.81 15.31 -9.88
N GLY A 540 -42.12 15.23 -8.58
CA GLY A 540 -43.39 14.68 -8.09
C GLY A 540 -44.64 15.42 -8.59
N GLN A 541 -44.45 16.64 -9.12
CA GLN A 541 -45.47 17.45 -9.79
C GLN A 541 -45.62 17.15 -11.30
N LEU A 542 -44.89 16.17 -11.85
CA LEU A 542 -44.86 15.87 -13.29
C LEU A 542 -46.18 15.32 -13.87
N SER A 543 -47.12 14.85 -13.05
CA SER A 543 -48.39 14.26 -13.52
C SER A 543 -49.22 15.20 -14.41
N GLN A 544 -48.89 16.50 -14.43
CA GLN A 544 -49.52 17.52 -15.27
C GLN A 544 -48.54 18.20 -16.25
N SER A 545 -47.30 17.74 -16.37
CA SER A 545 -46.27 18.38 -17.20
C SER A 545 -46.06 17.65 -18.53
N LYS A 546 -45.58 18.38 -19.53
CA LYS A 546 -45.19 17.80 -20.82
C LYS A 546 -43.68 17.57 -20.84
N LEU A 547 -43.27 16.33 -21.09
CA LEU A 547 -41.88 15.93 -21.18
C LEU A 547 -41.52 15.69 -22.65
N LEU A 548 -40.53 16.41 -23.16
CA LEU A 548 -40.01 16.26 -24.52
C LEU A 548 -38.56 15.79 -24.44
N ALA A 549 -38.13 14.85 -25.29
CA ALA A 549 -36.74 14.44 -25.36
C ALA A 549 -36.18 14.52 -26.77
N PHE A 550 -34.91 14.92 -26.83
CA PHE A 550 -34.12 15.07 -28.05
C PHE A 550 -32.81 14.32 -27.88
N SER A 551 -32.32 13.72 -28.95
CA SER A 551 -31.01 13.07 -28.97
C SER A 551 -30.16 13.57 -30.14
N GLN A 552 -28.86 13.69 -29.89
CA GLN A 552 -27.86 14.04 -30.89
C GLN A 552 -26.61 13.20 -30.66
N GLN A 553 -26.04 12.66 -31.74
CA GLN A 553 -24.71 12.06 -31.72
C GLN A 553 -23.75 12.99 -32.46
N SER A 554 -22.65 13.38 -31.81
CA SER A 554 -21.68 14.32 -32.36
C SER A 554 -20.25 13.90 -32.03
N ARG A 555 -19.29 14.31 -32.87
CA ARG A 555 -17.84 14.23 -32.59
C ARG A 555 -17.27 15.53 -32.03
N SER A 556 -18.06 16.60 -32.04
CA SER A 556 -17.69 17.94 -31.58
C SER A 556 -18.77 18.49 -30.65
N ALA A 557 -18.59 19.73 -30.18
CA ALA A 557 -19.61 20.45 -29.44
C ALA A 557 -20.99 20.27 -30.12
N PRO A 558 -22.04 19.88 -29.37
CA PRO A 558 -23.36 19.68 -29.91
C PRO A 558 -23.88 20.99 -30.48
N LEU A 559 -24.62 20.88 -31.59
CA LEU A 559 -25.24 22.05 -32.19
C LEU A 559 -26.36 22.52 -31.25
N PRO A 560 -26.53 23.82 -31.07
CA PRO A 560 -27.60 24.33 -30.25
C PRO A 560 -28.97 23.89 -30.78
N LEU A 561 -29.87 23.51 -29.86
CA LEU A 561 -31.28 23.33 -30.17
C LEU A 561 -31.94 24.71 -30.17
N GLN A 562 -32.45 25.16 -31.31
CA GLN A 562 -33.23 26.40 -31.40
C GLN A 562 -34.72 26.08 -31.41
N PHE A 563 -35.45 26.64 -30.46
CA PHE A 563 -36.89 26.46 -30.37
C PHE A 563 -37.61 27.73 -29.95
N GLU A 564 -38.87 27.82 -30.34
CA GLU A 564 -39.80 28.84 -29.87
C GLU A 564 -40.89 28.20 -29.02
N THR A 565 -41.13 28.77 -27.84
CA THR A 565 -42.23 28.35 -26.98
C THR A 565 -43.44 29.23 -27.25
N ARG A 566 -44.54 28.62 -27.72
CA ARG A 566 -45.80 29.33 -27.97
C ARG A 566 -46.84 28.89 -26.96
N LYS A 567 -47.48 29.83 -26.26
CA LYS A 567 -48.62 29.53 -25.39
C LYS A 567 -49.84 29.23 -26.25
N GLU A 568 -50.51 28.11 -25.97
CA GLU A 568 -51.65 27.64 -26.78
C GLU A 568 -52.83 28.63 -26.77
N SER A 569 -52.94 29.49 -25.75
CA SER A 569 -54.01 30.48 -25.58
C SER A 569 -53.84 31.79 -26.37
N GLU A 570 -52.66 32.05 -26.96
CA GLU A 570 -52.40 33.33 -27.67
C GLU A 570 -52.77 33.31 -29.16
N SER A 571 -53.29 32.19 -29.69
CA SER A 571 -53.75 32.11 -31.09
C SER A 571 -55.22 32.49 -31.29
N ALA A 572 -55.92 32.96 -30.25
CA ALA A 572 -57.33 33.32 -30.33
C ALA A 572 -57.68 34.58 -29.53
N SER A 573 -57.02 35.72 -29.79
CA SER A 573 -57.58 37.07 -29.55
C SER A 573 -56.65 38.14 -30.13
N ALA A 574 -56.99 38.63 -31.33
CA ALA A 574 -56.47 39.87 -31.86
C ALA A 574 -57.66 40.85 -32.02
N THR A 575 -57.87 41.75 -31.04
CA THR A 575 -58.60 43.01 -31.28
C THR A 575 -58.33 44.08 -30.22
N SER A 576 -57.98 45.27 -30.70
CA SER A 576 -58.23 46.65 -30.21
C SER A 576 -57.76 47.13 -28.82
N GLU A 577 -56.83 48.11 -28.89
CA GLU A 577 -56.95 49.50 -28.41
C GLU A 577 -57.30 49.82 -26.93
N LEU A 578 -56.37 50.45 -26.19
CA LEU A 578 -56.32 51.91 -25.89
C LEU A 578 -55.33 52.23 -24.75
N GLU A 579 -54.53 53.29 -24.95
CA GLU A 579 -53.80 54.07 -23.93
C GLU A 579 -54.75 54.61 -22.83
N PRO A 580 -54.29 54.87 -21.58
CA PRO A 580 -53.82 56.23 -21.24
C PRO A 580 -52.80 56.42 -20.08
N VAL A 581 -51.99 57.48 -20.25
CA VAL A 581 -51.71 58.62 -19.31
C VAL A 581 -50.71 58.49 -18.15
N LEU A 582 -49.71 59.40 -18.23
CA LEU A 582 -48.81 59.89 -17.17
C LEU A 582 -49.55 60.50 -15.96
N VAL A 583 -49.08 60.20 -14.74
CA VAL A 583 -49.04 61.15 -13.62
C VAL A 583 -47.76 60.95 -12.79
N SER A 584 -47.15 62.09 -12.46
CA SER A 584 -45.90 62.35 -11.74
C SER A 584 -46.00 62.31 -10.21
N ASN A 585 -44.91 61.84 -9.56
CA ASN A 585 -44.25 62.19 -8.27
C ASN A 585 -45.02 62.95 -7.14
N PRO A 586 -44.72 62.67 -5.84
CA PRO A 586 -43.58 63.36 -5.20
C PRO A 586 -42.79 62.61 -4.09
N ASP A 587 -41.48 62.91 -4.09
CA ASP A 587 -40.53 63.20 -2.99
C ASP A 587 -40.72 62.76 -1.51
N MET A 588 -39.58 62.23 -0.99
CA MET A 588 -38.93 62.40 0.34
C MET A 588 -39.40 61.56 1.54
N PRO A 589 -38.54 61.26 2.56
CA PRO A 589 -37.21 61.84 2.82
C PRO A 589 -36.03 60.87 3.09
N ASN A 590 -34.84 61.41 2.88
CA ASN A 590 -33.56 60.95 3.45
C ASN A 590 -33.61 60.96 4.98
N GLY A 591 -33.47 59.79 5.60
CA GLY A 591 -33.10 59.63 7.01
C GLY A 591 -31.75 58.93 7.08
N GLY A 592 -30.71 59.69 7.41
CA GLY A 592 -29.40 59.14 7.71
C GLY A 592 -29.40 58.60 9.14
N ASP A 593 -29.31 57.28 9.27
CA ASP A 593 -28.92 56.62 10.51
C ASP A 593 -27.61 55.86 10.26
N THR A 594 -26.58 56.31 10.96
CA THR A 594 -25.31 55.61 11.15
C THR A 594 -25.56 54.18 11.64
N PRO A 595 -25.05 53.12 10.99
CA PRO A 595 -25.21 51.76 11.49
C PRO A 595 -24.40 51.58 12.77
N THR A 596 -25.11 51.59 13.89
CA THR A 596 -24.74 51.00 15.18
C THR A 596 -24.44 49.52 15.04
N ASP A 597 -23.29 49.08 15.56
CA ASP A 597 -22.85 47.71 15.86
C ASP A 597 -23.68 46.59 15.19
N GLU A 598 -23.24 46.14 14.01
CA GLU A 598 -23.67 44.87 13.42
C GLU A 598 -23.29 43.72 14.35
N THR A 599 -24.22 43.31 15.21
CA THR A 599 -24.13 42.05 15.95
C THR A 599 -23.97 40.90 14.96
N ALA A 600 -22.85 40.17 15.07
CA ALA A 600 -22.56 39.04 14.21
C ALA A 600 -23.69 37.98 14.27
N PRO A 601 -24.04 37.35 13.13
CA PRO A 601 -25.10 36.34 13.06
C PRO A 601 -24.82 35.16 13.99
N ALA A 602 -25.87 34.61 14.60
CA ALA A 602 -25.80 33.40 15.40
C ALA A 602 -25.75 32.17 14.49
N ALA A 603 -24.87 31.21 14.80
CA ALA A 603 -24.72 29.97 14.03
C ALA A 603 -24.99 28.73 14.89
N ALA A 604 -25.98 27.91 14.54
CA ALA A 604 -26.19 26.59 15.14
C ALA A 604 -25.35 25.54 14.39
N CYS A 605 -24.61 24.68 15.10
CA CYS A 605 -23.76 23.68 14.49
C CYS A 605 -24.33 22.27 14.70
N GLU A 606 -24.59 21.55 13.62
CA GLU A 606 -24.89 20.12 13.63
C GLU A 606 -23.65 19.35 13.19
N LEU A 607 -23.08 18.54 14.08
CA LEU A 607 -21.90 17.72 13.84
C LEU A 607 -22.33 16.26 13.77
N THR A 608 -22.10 15.59 12.65
CA THR A 608 -22.26 14.15 12.52
C THR A 608 -20.91 13.47 12.42
N THR A 609 -20.56 12.62 13.38
CA THR A 609 -19.35 11.79 13.34
C THR A 609 -19.72 10.36 12.98
N SER A 610 -19.13 9.83 11.91
CA SER A 610 -19.27 8.43 11.52
C SER A 610 -17.93 7.70 11.58
N ILE A 611 -17.96 6.45 12.08
CA ILE A 611 -16.79 5.58 12.14
C ILE A 611 -16.84 4.61 10.97
N GLY A 612 -15.91 4.74 10.03
CA GLY A 612 -15.81 3.83 8.88
C GLY A 612 -15.60 2.37 9.30
N LEU A 613 -16.25 1.44 8.57
CA LEU A 613 -16.17 0.00 8.79
C LEU A 613 -14.76 -0.54 8.47
N ALA A 614 -14.17 -1.16 9.49
CA ALA A 614 -13.05 -2.11 9.55
C ALA A 614 -11.65 -1.79 8.98
N GLU A 615 -11.43 -1.02 7.91
CA GLU A 615 -10.06 -0.92 7.33
C GLU A 615 -9.45 0.49 7.27
N THR A 616 -10.27 1.53 7.09
CA THR A 616 -9.77 2.90 7.10
C THR A 616 -9.68 3.40 8.55
N GLN A 617 -8.47 3.64 9.03
CA GLN A 617 -8.14 4.09 10.39
C GLN A 617 -8.65 5.50 10.77
N SER A 618 -9.63 6.02 10.03
CA SER A 618 -10.08 7.40 10.11
C SER A 618 -11.52 7.54 10.63
N LEU A 619 -11.83 8.69 11.22
CA LEU A 619 -13.18 9.13 11.56
C LEU A 619 -13.60 10.20 10.56
N VAL A 620 -14.83 10.12 10.05
CA VAL A 620 -15.38 11.14 9.16
C VAL A 620 -16.34 12.02 9.96
N HIS A 621 -16.17 13.32 9.81
CA HIS A 621 -16.96 14.34 10.48
C HIS A 621 -17.65 15.20 9.44
N HIS A 622 -18.94 15.43 9.62
CA HIS A 622 -19.75 16.34 8.82
C HIS A 622 -20.28 17.43 9.76
N ALA A 623 -19.72 18.63 9.69
CA ALA A 623 -20.18 19.78 10.46
C ALA A 623 -21.00 20.71 9.57
N GLN A 624 -22.23 21.00 9.96
CA GLN A 624 -23.16 21.88 9.25
C GLN A 624 -23.50 23.06 10.15
N TYR A 625 -23.18 24.28 9.71
CA TYR A 625 -23.48 25.53 10.41
C TYR A 625 -24.69 26.17 9.76
N HIS A 626 -25.75 26.38 10.53
CA HIS A 626 -26.94 27.12 10.13
C HIS A 626 -26.91 28.52 10.76
N PHE A 627 -26.84 29.55 9.93
CA PHE A 627 -26.83 30.93 10.37
C PHE A 627 -28.26 31.50 10.39
N ASP A 628 -28.60 32.23 11.45
CA ASP A 628 -29.91 32.88 11.60
C ASP A 628 -30.10 34.08 10.66
N ALA A 629 -28.99 34.74 10.33
CA ALA A 629 -28.90 35.81 9.34
C ALA A 629 -27.74 35.54 8.36
N PRO A 630 -27.74 36.16 7.16
CA PRO A 630 -26.71 35.91 6.15
C PRO A 630 -25.31 36.25 6.69
N TRP A 631 -24.45 35.26 6.80
CA TRP A 631 -23.06 35.40 7.24
C TRP A 631 -22.17 35.72 6.04
N ASN A 632 -21.28 36.71 6.14
CA ASN A 632 -20.36 37.04 5.06
C ASN A 632 -19.07 36.18 5.18
N PRO A 633 -18.86 35.16 4.33
CA PRO A 633 -17.69 34.28 4.43
C PRO A 633 -16.37 35.00 4.16
N GLY A 634 -16.39 36.08 3.38
CA GLY A 634 -15.20 36.88 3.08
C GLY A 634 -14.64 37.65 4.28
N LEU A 635 -15.45 37.85 5.32
CA LEU A 635 -15.05 38.49 6.59
C LEU A 635 -14.93 37.50 7.75
N GLY A 636 -15.38 36.26 7.56
CA GLY A 636 -15.47 35.26 8.61
C GLY A 636 -14.34 34.22 8.54
N GLU A 637 -13.72 33.95 9.69
CA GLU A 637 -12.70 32.91 9.83
C GLU A 637 -13.27 31.69 10.56
N ILE A 638 -13.05 30.50 9.99
CA ILE A 638 -13.31 29.22 10.67
C ILE A 638 -11.97 28.62 11.07
N ARG A 639 -11.79 28.32 12.36
CA ARG A 639 -10.60 27.65 12.88
C ARG A 639 -10.80 26.14 12.92
N LEU A 640 -9.94 25.39 12.24
CA LEU A 640 -9.89 23.93 12.22
C LEU A 640 -8.44 23.46 12.34
N PRO A 641 -8.06 22.70 13.39
CA PRO A 641 -6.66 22.31 13.65
C PRO A 641 -5.96 21.67 12.45
N ALA A 642 -4.72 22.07 12.18
CA ALA A 642 -3.91 21.61 11.04
C ALA A 642 -3.72 20.08 10.98
N THR A 643 -3.87 19.38 12.11
CA THR A 643 -3.81 17.91 12.22
C THR A 643 -4.99 17.20 11.57
N VAL A 644 -6.08 17.91 11.30
CA VAL A 644 -7.27 17.39 10.63
C VAL A 644 -7.11 17.43 9.13
N ARG A 645 -7.53 16.40 8.41
CA ARG A 645 -7.59 16.44 6.95
C ARG A 645 -8.97 16.94 6.50
N LEU A 646 -9.03 18.15 5.94
CA LEU A 646 -10.25 18.69 5.33
C LEU A 646 -10.54 17.94 4.02
N SER A 647 -11.76 17.43 3.85
CA SER A 647 -12.16 16.65 2.67
C SER A 647 -12.97 17.50 1.69
N SER A 648 -13.98 18.22 2.18
CA SER A 648 -14.80 19.12 1.36
C SER A 648 -15.39 20.24 2.19
N VAL A 649 -15.69 21.35 1.53
CA VAL A 649 -16.45 22.48 2.10
C VAL A 649 -17.54 22.87 1.11
N SER A 650 -18.77 22.99 1.58
CA SER A 650 -19.90 23.55 0.83
C SER A 650 -20.46 24.77 1.55
N VAL A 651 -20.90 25.75 0.78
CA VAL A 651 -21.55 26.97 1.26
C VAL A 651 -22.88 27.09 0.50
N ASP A 652 -24.00 27.05 1.22
CA ASP A 652 -25.36 27.01 0.66
C ASP A 652 -25.54 25.91 -0.41
N GLY A 653 -24.91 24.75 -0.19
CA GLY A 653 -24.92 23.60 -1.11
C GLY A 653 -23.94 23.69 -2.28
N LEU A 654 -23.24 24.82 -2.45
CA LEU A 654 -22.20 25.01 -3.47
C LEU A 654 -20.85 24.54 -2.92
N ALA A 655 -20.15 23.64 -3.60
CA ALA A 655 -18.79 23.28 -3.16
C ALA A 655 -17.83 24.45 -3.39
N VAL A 656 -17.06 24.80 -2.37
CA VAL A 656 -16.14 25.95 -2.37
C VAL A 656 -14.73 25.48 -2.06
N SER A 657 -13.77 25.89 -2.87
CA SER A 657 -12.34 25.72 -2.55
C SER A 657 -11.94 26.73 -1.48
N VAL A 658 -11.50 26.24 -0.33
CA VAL A 658 -11.09 27.06 0.81
C VAL A 658 -9.57 27.03 0.93
N LEU A 659 -8.95 28.20 1.09
CA LEU A 659 -7.51 28.28 1.34
C LEU A 659 -7.26 28.00 2.82
N ARG A 660 -6.43 27.00 3.12
CA ARG A 660 -6.04 26.67 4.48
C ARG A 660 -4.71 27.32 4.84
N ASP A 661 -4.72 28.16 5.87
CA ASP A 661 -3.55 28.84 6.44
C ASP A 661 -3.34 28.35 7.89
N GLY A 662 -2.65 27.22 8.03
CA GLY A 662 -2.49 26.51 9.31
C GLY A 662 -3.83 26.02 9.86
N ASP A 663 -4.26 26.59 10.99
CA ASP A 663 -5.54 26.29 11.63
C ASP A 663 -6.70 27.12 11.06
N LEU A 664 -6.45 28.06 10.14
CA LEU A 664 -7.47 28.97 9.63
C LEU A 664 -7.96 28.54 8.25
N LEU A 665 -9.27 28.55 8.06
CA LEU A 665 -9.95 28.34 6.79
C LEU A 665 -10.42 29.70 6.24
N ARG A 666 -9.86 30.10 5.10
CA ARG A 666 -10.19 31.35 4.41
C ARG A 666 -11.04 31.07 3.17
N PHE A 667 -12.23 31.65 3.14
CA PHE A 667 -13.17 31.54 2.02
C PHE A 667 -12.80 32.54 0.90
N PRO A 668 -13.16 32.24 -0.37
CA PRO A 668 -13.03 33.19 -1.47
C PRO A 668 -13.82 34.48 -1.21
N GLN A 669 -13.26 35.64 -1.59
CA GLN A 669 -13.90 36.95 -1.39
C GLN A 669 -15.18 37.14 -2.22
N ASP A 670 -15.40 36.31 -3.23
CA ASP A 670 -16.55 36.39 -4.12
C ASP A 670 -17.86 35.95 -3.45
N LEU A 671 -17.79 35.26 -2.31
CA LEU A 671 -18.95 34.86 -1.53
C LEU A 671 -19.42 36.03 -0.66
N LYS A 672 -20.54 36.65 -1.05
CA LYS A 672 -21.09 37.82 -0.34
C LYS A 672 -21.91 37.46 0.90
N SER A 673 -22.58 36.30 0.90
CA SER A 673 -23.42 35.85 2.01
C SER A 673 -23.65 34.34 1.97
N ALA A 674 -23.75 33.72 3.14
CA ALA A 674 -24.02 32.31 3.35
C ALA A 674 -25.05 32.10 4.46
N ARG A 675 -25.95 31.13 4.30
CA ARG A 675 -26.88 30.69 5.36
C ARG A 675 -26.53 29.33 5.94
N VAL A 676 -25.90 28.48 5.16
CA VAL A 676 -25.48 27.14 5.54
C VAL A 676 -24.03 26.94 5.13
N VAL A 677 -23.18 26.50 6.06
CA VAL A 677 -21.79 26.12 5.75
C VAL A 677 -21.56 24.69 6.22
N GLU A 678 -21.19 23.84 5.28
CA GLU A 678 -20.96 22.42 5.49
C GLU A 678 -19.47 22.11 5.34
N LEU A 679 -18.89 21.44 6.32
CA LEU A 679 -17.49 21.03 6.34
C LEU A 679 -17.45 19.52 6.55
N THR A 680 -16.87 18.80 5.59
CA THR A 680 -16.52 17.39 5.78
C THR A 680 -15.03 17.27 6.02
N TYR A 681 -14.64 16.68 7.14
CA TYR A 681 -13.24 16.53 7.53
C TYR A 681 -12.98 15.19 8.22
N VAL A 682 -11.71 14.81 8.25
CA VAL A 682 -11.26 13.48 8.66
C VAL A 682 -10.22 13.61 9.77
N THR A 683 -10.37 12.83 10.84
CA THR A 683 -9.36 12.72 11.90
C THR A 683 -8.78 11.31 12.00
N ASP A 684 -7.51 11.23 12.38
CA ASP A 684 -6.82 9.98 12.62
C ASP A 684 -7.14 9.43 14.02
N ARG A 685 -7.19 8.11 14.14
CA ARG A 685 -7.40 7.43 15.42
C ARG A 685 -6.08 7.31 16.18
N THR A 686 -6.11 7.55 17.49
CA THR A 686 -5.01 7.16 18.37
C THR A 686 -5.31 5.78 18.98
N PRO A 687 -4.61 4.70 18.56
CA PRO A 687 -4.86 3.36 19.09
C PRO A 687 -4.42 3.30 20.55
N GLY A 688 -5.34 2.87 21.43
CA GLY A 688 -5.04 2.51 22.81
C GLY A 688 -5.08 1.00 23.01
N ILE A 689 -4.47 0.52 24.09
CA ILE A 689 -4.31 -0.93 24.37
C ILE A 689 -5.67 -1.64 24.56
N TRP A 690 -6.66 -0.94 25.14
CA TRP A 690 -7.96 -1.52 25.55
C TRP A 690 -9.16 -0.91 24.82
N GLY A 691 -8.90 0.05 23.95
CA GLY A 691 -9.91 0.83 23.25
C GLY A 691 -9.23 1.93 22.45
N THR A 692 -9.96 2.49 21.49
CA THR A 692 -9.50 3.61 20.69
C THR A 692 -9.96 4.91 21.33
N HIS A 693 -9.02 5.79 21.61
CA HIS A 693 -9.32 7.14 22.06
C HIS A 693 -9.44 8.04 20.82
N HIS A 694 -10.51 8.82 20.77
CA HIS A 694 -10.87 9.68 19.65
C HIS A 694 -10.91 11.12 20.13
N ILE A 695 -10.32 12.02 19.34
CA ILE A 695 -10.37 13.46 19.57
C ILE A 695 -11.04 14.06 18.34
N VAL A 696 -12.23 14.61 18.52
CA VAL A 696 -13.00 15.28 17.48
C VAL A 696 -12.88 16.78 17.68
N PRO A 697 -12.04 17.46 16.90
CA PRO A 697 -11.98 18.91 16.92
C PRO A 697 -13.26 19.46 16.30
N ILE A 698 -13.83 20.49 16.93
CA ILE A 698 -15.00 21.19 16.44
C ILE A 698 -14.53 22.45 15.72
N PRO A 699 -14.95 22.71 14.47
CA PRO A 699 -14.58 23.95 13.81
C PRO A 699 -15.13 25.16 14.59
N ILE A 700 -14.30 26.17 14.83
CA ILE A 700 -14.68 27.32 15.66
C ILE A 700 -14.87 28.53 14.74
N LEU A 701 -16.08 29.09 14.73
CA LEU A 701 -16.36 30.39 14.10
C LEU A 701 -15.89 31.52 15.01
N ALA A 702 -15.19 32.49 14.45
CA ALA A 702 -14.68 33.63 15.20
C ALA A 702 -15.78 34.49 15.88
N SER A 703 -17.03 34.41 15.43
CA SER A 703 -18.00 35.47 15.64
C SER A 703 -19.13 35.26 16.66
N SER A 704 -19.44 34.06 17.16
CA SER A 704 -20.37 33.88 18.31
C SER A 704 -20.53 32.40 18.73
N ARG A 705 -20.82 32.16 20.02
CA ARG A 705 -21.01 30.82 20.62
C ARG A 705 -22.49 30.43 20.63
N HIS A 706 -22.83 29.31 20.01
CA HIS A 706 -24.13 28.64 20.17
C HIS A 706 -23.97 27.13 20.22
N GLY A 707 -25.08 26.44 20.52
CA GLY A 707 -25.06 25.03 20.83
C GLY A 707 -24.65 24.15 19.65
N VAL A 708 -23.93 23.06 19.96
CA VAL A 708 -23.60 22.00 19.01
C VAL A 708 -24.53 20.82 19.24
N GLN A 709 -25.24 20.41 18.21
CA GLN A 709 -25.91 19.11 18.15
C GLN A 709 -24.93 18.11 17.54
N TRP A 710 -24.46 17.14 18.32
CA TRP A 710 -23.55 16.10 17.89
C TRP A 710 -24.27 14.77 17.73
N SER A 711 -24.36 14.26 16.51
CA SER A 711 -24.77 12.88 16.21
C SER A 711 -23.54 12.00 16.02
N LEU A 712 -23.36 11.00 16.88
CA LEU A 712 -22.29 10.00 16.75
C LEU A 712 -22.89 8.67 16.26
N ARG A 713 -22.47 8.23 15.08
CA ARG A 713 -22.86 6.95 14.48
C ARG A 713 -21.76 5.92 14.67
N LEU A 714 -22.04 4.93 15.52
CA LEU A 714 -21.14 3.80 15.79
C LEU A 714 -21.68 2.51 15.13
N PRO A 715 -20.82 1.70 14.51
CA PRO A 715 -21.14 0.31 14.20
C PRO A 715 -21.54 -0.45 15.48
N ASP A 716 -22.47 -1.41 15.38
CA ASP A 716 -22.95 -2.21 16.52
C ASP A 716 -21.87 -2.97 17.31
N GLU A 717 -20.74 -3.24 16.65
CA GLU A 717 -19.56 -3.88 17.24
C GLU A 717 -18.80 -2.96 18.21
N LEU A 718 -18.85 -1.65 17.98
CA LEU A 718 -18.17 -0.66 18.79
C LEU A 718 -19.11 -0.13 19.87
N GLN A 719 -18.69 -0.27 21.12
CA GLN A 719 -19.38 0.35 22.24
C GLN A 719 -18.72 1.67 22.61
N LEU A 720 -19.57 2.65 22.91
CA LEU A 720 -19.16 3.94 23.44
C LEU A 720 -18.65 3.75 24.88
N GLY A 721 -17.42 4.16 25.13
CA GLY A 721 -16.78 4.15 26.43
C GLY A 721 -17.02 5.47 27.16
N GLU A 722 -15.95 6.01 27.73
CA GLU A 722 -15.97 7.33 28.38
C GLU A 722 -16.02 8.44 27.32
N ILE A 723 -16.90 9.42 27.52
CA ILE A 723 -16.96 10.65 26.75
C ILE A 723 -16.56 11.79 27.68
N SER A 724 -15.43 12.42 27.42
CA SER A 724 -15.01 13.64 28.11
C SER A 724 -15.58 14.82 27.32
N LEU A 725 -16.64 15.40 27.89
CA LEU A 725 -17.36 16.52 27.30
C LEU A 725 -17.13 17.78 28.13
N PRO A 726 -16.90 18.94 27.48
CA PRO A 726 -16.86 20.24 28.16
C PRO A 726 -18.30 20.68 28.52
N GLY A 727 -18.95 20.05 29.50
CA GLY A 727 -20.28 20.45 29.96
C GLY A 727 -21.10 19.38 30.69
N ARG A 728 -22.29 19.75 31.21
CA ARG A 728 -23.26 18.81 31.81
C ARG A 728 -24.07 18.12 30.70
N VAL A 729 -23.92 16.81 30.57
CA VAL A 729 -24.71 15.97 29.66
C VAL A 729 -26.09 15.70 30.25
N THR A 730 -27.15 15.99 29.50
CA THR A 730 -28.54 15.76 29.92
C THR A 730 -29.06 14.36 29.61
N GLU A 731 -28.42 13.61 28.72
CA GLU A 731 -28.89 12.28 28.33
C GLU A 731 -28.01 11.18 28.95
N ARG A 732 -28.64 10.35 29.78
CA ARG A 732 -27.98 9.19 30.38
C ARG A 732 -27.81 8.15 29.29
N ILE A 733 -26.58 8.00 28.79
CA ILE A 733 -26.14 6.72 28.21
C ILE A 733 -26.59 5.64 29.20
N PRO A 734 -27.49 4.72 28.83
CA PRO A 734 -27.95 3.71 29.75
C PRO A 734 -26.71 3.00 30.27
N PRO A 735 -26.42 3.05 31.58
CA PRO A 735 -25.23 2.41 32.11
C PRO A 735 -25.30 0.95 31.67
N PRO A 736 -24.18 0.35 31.20
CA PRO A 736 -24.17 -1.06 30.88
C PRO A 736 -24.79 -1.79 32.06
N ASN A 737 -25.82 -2.61 31.82
CA ASN A 737 -26.56 -3.32 32.86
C ASN A 737 -25.53 -3.84 33.86
N SER A 738 -25.58 -3.41 35.12
CA SER A 738 -24.52 -3.70 36.10
C SER A 738 -24.26 -5.21 36.20
N ILE A 739 -25.27 -6.04 35.95
CA ILE A 739 -25.14 -7.50 35.86
C ILE A 739 -24.09 -7.96 34.82
N VAL A 740 -23.95 -7.25 33.70
CA VAL A 740 -23.00 -7.56 32.61
C VAL A 740 -21.56 -7.45 33.10
N SER A 741 -21.25 -6.42 33.90
CA SER A 741 -19.88 -6.23 34.41
C SER A 741 -19.49 -7.28 35.46
N TRP A 742 -20.46 -7.90 36.15
CA TRP A 742 -20.19 -8.92 37.17
C TRP A 742 -20.19 -10.34 36.63
N LEU A 743 -21.06 -10.63 35.65
CA LEU A 743 -21.18 -11.96 35.05
C LEU A 743 -20.27 -12.17 33.83
N GLY A 744 -19.52 -11.13 33.42
CA GLY A 744 -18.61 -11.17 32.28
C GLY A 744 -19.32 -11.69 31.02
N PRO A 745 -18.82 -12.75 30.36
CA PRO A 745 -19.39 -13.24 29.10
C PRO A 745 -20.80 -13.83 29.22
N LEU A 746 -21.26 -14.15 30.44
CA LEU A 746 -22.60 -14.70 30.68
C LEU A 746 -23.66 -13.62 30.91
N GLY A 747 -23.26 -12.40 31.25
CA GLY A 747 -24.18 -11.27 31.42
C GLY A 747 -24.57 -10.72 30.05
N ARG A 748 -25.35 -11.48 29.27
CA ARG A 748 -25.77 -11.06 27.93
C ARG A 748 -27.09 -10.29 27.97
N PRO A 749 -27.27 -9.29 27.09
CA PRO A 749 -28.58 -8.73 26.86
C PRO A 749 -29.48 -9.80 26.18
N PRO A 750 -30.80 -9.76 26.44
CA PRO A 750 -31.74 -10.82 26.05
C PRO A 750 -31.94 -10.98 24.54
N ASP A 751 -31.45 -10.03 23.75
CA ASP A 751 -31.57 -9.95 22.29
C ASP A 751 -30.41 -10.62 21.53
N LYS A 752 -29.32 -11.03 22.20
CA LYS A 752 -28.14 -11.63 21.55
C LYS A 752 -28.18 -13.16 21.52
N SER A 753 -27.70 -13.73 20.42
CA SER A 753 -27.62 -15.19 20.20
C SER A 753 -26.73 -15.91 21.23
N ILE A 754 -27.06 -17.16 21.51
CA ILE A 754 -26.34 -17.99 22.49
C ILE A 754 -25.03 -18.51 21.87
N PHE A 755 -23.90 -17.92 22.28
CA PHE A 755 -22.57 -18.50 22.07
C PHE A 755 -22.47 -19.92 22.67
N LEU A 756 -21.86 -20.83 21.91
CA LEU A 756 -21.63 -22.22 22.30
C LEU A 756 -20.12 -22.40 22.46
N PRO A 757 -19.58 -22.49 23.68
CA PRO A 757 -18.12 -22.54 23.91
C PRO A 757 -17.46 -23.83 23.40
N PHE A 758 -18.26 -24.81 22.99
CA PHE A 758 -17.78 -26.08 22.44
C PHE A 758 -17.75 -26.10 20.90
N SER A 759 -18.16 -25.01 20.24
CA SER A 759 -18.15 -24.90 18.77
C SER A 759 -16.97 -24.07 18.29
N ALA A 760 -16.09 -24.67 17.48
CA ALA A 760 -14.95 -23.97 16.89
C ALA A 760 -15.35 -22.81 15.98
N SER A 761 -16.48 -22.92 15.26
CA SER A 761 -16.99 -21.84 14.41
C SER A 761 -17.45 -20.62 15.21
N HIS A 762 -17.99 -20.82 16.42
CA HIS A 762 -18.40 -19.72 17.29
C HIS A 762 -17.18 -18.98 17.85
N TRP A 763 -16.11 -19.69 18.21
CA TRP A 763 -14.84 -19.07 18.60
C TRP A 763 -14.22 -18.28 17.45
N ARG A 764 -14.22 -18.85 16.24
CA ARG A 764 -13.74 -18.17 15.05
C ARG A 764 -14.51 -16.87 14.80
N ARG A 765 -15.86 -16.92 14.80
CA ARG A 765 -16.72 -15.73 14.67
C ARG A 765 -16.48 -14.68 15.75
N LEU A 766 -16.18 -15.10 16.98
CA LEU A 766 -15.93 -14.19 18.11
C LEU A 766 -14.60 -13.43 17.96
N PHE A 767 -13.58 -14.06 17.39
CA PHE A 767 -12.26 -13.44 17.19
C PHE A 767 -12.11 -12.72 15.85
N GLU A 768 -12.74 -13.23 14.79
CA GLU A 768 -12.69 -12.64 13.44
C GLU A 768 -13.68 -11.48 13.25
N GLY A 769 -14.50 -11.15 14.27
CA GLY A 769 -15.50 -10.08 14.16
C GLY A 769 -16.56 -10.43 13.11
N GLY A 770 -17.26 -11.54 13.34
CA GLY A 770 -18.11 -12.19 12.34
C GLY A 770 -19.05 -11.24 11.57
N ASN A 771 -18.67 -10.96 10.32
CA ASN A 771 -19.53 -10.47 9.24
C ASN A 771 -20.56 -11.57 8.87
N ASP A 772 -21.43 -11.94 9.81
CA ASP A 772 -22.55 -12.84 9.54
C ASP A 772 -23.58 -12.10 8.70
N GLY A 773 -23.33 -11.95 7.39
CA GLY A 773 -24.29 -11.81 6.26
C GLY A 773 -25.55 -10.94 6.38
N PHE A 774 -25.75 -10.17 7.43
CA PHE A 774 -26.91 -9.29 7.61
C PHE A 774 -26.64 -8.02 6.82
N SER A 775 -27.26 -7.92 5.65
CA SER A 775 -27.19 -6.81 4.69
C SER A 775 -27.82 -5.49 5.19
N GLY A 776 -27.78 -5.21 6.48
CA GLY A 776 -28.12 -3.92 7.06
C GLY A 776 -27.14 -3.62 8.16
N SER A 777 -26.14 -2.79 7.89
CA SER A 777 -25.26 -2.24 8.93
C SER A 777 -26.11 -1.40 9.87
N SER A 778 -26.65 -2.02 10.93
CA SER A 778 -27.32 -1.29 12.00
C SER A 778 -26.27 -0.45 12.71
N HIS A 779 -26.41 0.86 12.56
CA HIS A 779 -25.60 1.84 13.27
C HIS A 779 -26.36 2.27 14.51
N ARG A 780 -25.66 2.37 15.64
CA ARG A 780 -26.18 3.05 16.83
C ARG A 780 -25.91 4.53 16.68
N GLU A 781 -26.97 5.31 16.67
CA GLU A 781 -26.88 6.76 16.65
C GLU A 781 -27.02 7.31 18.08
N TYR A 782 -26.04 8.08 18.50
CA TYR A 782 -26.04 8.79 19.78
C TYR A 782 -26.19 10.28 19.49
N LEU A 783 -27.33 10.85 19.84
CA LEU A 783 -27.57 12.29 19.71
C LEU A 783 -27.21 12.98 21.03
N MET A 784 -26.40 14.04 20.96
CA MET A 784 -25.96 14.82 22.11
C MET A 784 -26.09 16.31 21.80
N ILE A 785 -26.62 17.11 22.71
CA ILE A 785 -26.80 18.55 22.51
C ILE A 785 -25.98 19.29 23.56
N PHE A 786 -25.08 20.17 23.11
CA PHE A 786 -24.16 20.93 23.96
C PHE A 786 -24.52 22.41 23.91
N PRO A 787 -24.86 23.05 25.04
CA PRO A 787 -25.14 24.49 25.07
C PRO A 787 -23.86 25.35 25.00
N ASN A 788 -22.73 24.81 25.46
CA ASN A 788 -21.41 25.42 25.38
C ASN A 788 -20.44 24.37 24.86
N VAL A 789 -19.54 24.81 23.99
CA VAL A 789 -18.69 23.90 23.22
C VAL A 789 -17.24 24.28 23.49
N GLY A 790 -16.44 23.31 23.92
CA GLY A 790 -14.98 23.43 23.91
C GLY A 790 -14.42 23.01 22.55
N ASP A 791 -13.16 23.32 22.30
CA ASP A 791 -12.53 23.16 20.98
C ASP A 791 -12.46 21.70 20.49
N THR A 792 -12.58 20.73 21.41
CA THR A 792 -12.51 19.30 21.10
C THR A 792 -13.49 18.49 21.94
N ILE A 793 -14.12 17.49 21.33
CA ILE A 793 -14.81 16.40 22.02
C ILE A 793 -13.87 15.20 22.09
N GLN A 794 -13.73 14.61 23.28
CA GLN A 794 -12.94 13.39 23.45
C GLN A 794 -13.87 12.24 23.82
N PHE A 795 -13.74 11.12 23.12
CA PHE A 795 -14.47 9.91 23.47
C PHE A 795 -13.63 8.68 23.24
N SER A 796 -13.90 7.63 23.99
CA SER A 796 -13.29 6.32 23.80
C SER A 796 -14.33 5.35 23.24
N THR A 797 -13.89 4.44 22.37
CA THR A 797 -14.69 3.28 21.96
C THR A 797 -13.90 2.01 22.17
N TRP A 798 -14.60 0.90 22.34
CA TRP A 798 -14.00 -0.42 22.45
C TRP A 798 -14.82 -1.43 21.67
N ASP A 799 -14.12 -2.45 21.17
CA ASP A 799 -14.72 -3.54 20.41
C ASP A 799 -15.35 -4.55 21.38
N ALA A 800 -16.68 -4.65 21.32
CA ALA A 800 -17.46 -5.54 22.18
C ALA A 800 -17.24 -7.03 21.84
N GLY A 801 -16.90 -7.35 20.59
CA GLY A 801 -16.60 -8.72 20.16
C GLY A 801 -15.28 -9.20 20.73
N ARG A 802 -14.21 -8.41 20.56
CA ARG A 802 -12.86 -8.75 21.06
C ARG A 802 -12.82 -8.92 22.58
N THR A 803 -13.42 -7.97 23.29
CA THR A 803 -13.52 -8.01 24.75
C THR A 803 -14.38 -9.17 25.25
N ALA A 804 -15.47 -9.52 24.55
CA ALA A 804 -16.21 -10.74 24.85
C ALA A 804 -15.33 -11.99 24.68
N GLY A 805 -14.53 -12.07 23.61
CA GLY A 805 -13.50 -13.11 23.42
C GLY A 805 -12.51 -13.22 24.57
N LEU A 806 -11.89 -12.10 24.95
CA LEU A 806 -10.94 -12.03 26.06
C LEU A 806 -11.59 -12.41 27.40
N SER A 807 -12.84 -12.00 27.62
CA SER A 807 -13.57 -12.35 28.85
C SER A 807 -13.80 -13.86 28.98
N TRP A 808 -14.13 -14.55 27.88
CA TRP A 808 -14.25 -16.01 27.88
C TRP A 808 -12.93 -16.70 28.21
N VAL A 809 -11.83 -16.25 27.61
CA VAL A 809 -10.48 -16.78 27.88
C VAL A 809 -10.11 -16.58 29.34
N ALA A 810 -10.33 -15.37 29.89
CA ALA A 810 -10.04 -15.05 31.29
C ALA A 810 -10.87 -15.90 32.27
N MET A 811 -12.16 -16.11 31.98
CA MET A 811 -13.02 -16.97 32.81
C MET A 811 -12.53 -18.42 32.85
N ILE A 812 -12.20 -19.00 31.69
CA ILE A 812 -11.72 -20.38 31.58
C ILE A 812 -10.37 -20.53 32.29
N ALA A 813 -9.46 -19.57 32.13
CA ALA A 813 -8.16 -19.58 32.80
C ALA A 813 -8.30 -19.59 34.33
N CYS A 814 -9.12 -18.69 34.90
CA CYS A 814 -9.37 -18.65 36.35
C CYS A 814 -10.04 -19.94 36.86
N LEU A 815 -10.97 -20.51 36.09
CA LEU A 815 -11.61 -21.78 36.41
C LEU A 815 -10.60 -22.94 36.49
N MET A 816 -9.68 -23.03 35.53
CA MET A 816 -8.64 -24.06 35.48
C MET A 816 -7.65 -23.92 36.63
N ILE A 817 -7.20 -22.70 36.94
CA ILE A 817 -6.28 -22.43 38.07
C ILE A 817 -6.96 -22.78 39.40
N GLY A 818 -8.22 -22.37 39.59
CA GLY A 818 -8.98 -22.63 40.81
C GLY A 818 -9.26 -24.12 41.03
N THR A 819 -9.64 -24.85 39.98
CA THR A 819 -9.87 -26.30 40.07
C THR A 819 -8.57 -27.10 40.26
N GLY A 820 -7.50 -26.73 39.54
CA GLY A 820 -6.18 -27.33 39.67
C GLY A 820 -5.60 -27.14 41.07
N SER A 821 -5.65 -25.93 41.61
CA SER A 821 -5.16 -25.65 42.97
C SER A 821 -5.85 -26.47 44.07
N ARG A 822 -7.15 -26.74 43.89
CA ARG A 822 -7.93 -27.60 44.79
C ARG A 822 -7.53 -29.06 44.71
N LEU A 823 -7.16 -29.55 43.52
CA LEU A 823 -6.66 -30.90 43.32
C LEU A 823 -5.37 -31.15 44.12
N PHE A 824 -4.50 -30.15 44.22
CA PHE A 824 -3.21 -30.25 44.95
C PHE A 824 -3.32 -30.07 46.48
N ARG A 825 -4.53 -29.96 47.05
CA ARG A 825 -4.80 -29.91 48.51
C ARG A 825 -4.00 -28.86 49.28
N VAL A 826 -3.76 -27.73 48.65
CA VAL A 826 -2.93 -26.66 49.21
C VAL A 826 -3.75 -25.80 50.18
N ALA A 827 -3.56 -25.99 51.49
CA ALA A 827 -4.45 -25.45 52.54
C ALA A 827 -4.56 -23.90 52.57
N TRP A 828 -3.46 -23.19 52.31
CA TRP A 828 -3.42 -21.71 52.30
C TRP A 828 -4.20 -21.06 51.14
N ILE A 829 -4.53 -21.81 50.08
CA ILE A 829 -5.20 -21.25 48.89
C ILE A 829 -6.65 -20.82 49.18
N VAL A 830 -7.33 -21.44 50.15
CA VAL A 830 -8.72 -21.07 50.50
C VAL A 830 -8.79 -19.62 50.99
N GLN A 831 -7.86 -19.21 51.85
CA GLN A 831 -7.79 -17.83 52.36
C GLN A 831 -7.41 -16.85 51.24
N LEU A 832 -6.45 -17.23 50.38
CA LEU A 832 -6.02 -16.41 49.25
C LEU A 832 -7.13 -16.22 48.20
N THR A 833 -7.98 -17.23 48.00
CA THR A 833 -9.11 -17.17 47.06
C THR A 833 -10.16 -16.13 47.49
N ALA A 834 -10.45 -16.03 48.79
CA ALA A 834 -11.39 -15.03 49.30
C ALA A 834 -10.86 -13.60 49.11
N VAL A 835 -9.57 -13.37 49.39
CA VAL A 835 -8.91 -12.08 49.15
C VAL A 835 -8.88 -11.73 47.66
N TRP A 836 -8.57 -12.71 46.81
CA TRP A 836 -8.57 -12.56 45.36
C TRP A 836 -9.95 -12.19 44.79
N LEU A 837 -11.01 -12.88 45.23
CA LEU A 837 -12.38 -12.56 44.82
C LEU A 837 -12.81 -11.15 45.25
N ALA A 838 -12.48 -10.75 46.48
CA ALA A 838 -12.77 -9.41 46.97
C ALA A 838 -12.04 -8.35 46.13
N MET A 839 -10.75 -8.59 45.81
CA MET A 839 -9.95 -7.70 44.95
C MET A 839 -10.55 -7.59 43.54
N LEU A 840 -10.94 -8.70 42.92
CA LEU A 840 -11.54 -8.70 41.58
C LEU A 840 -12.91 -8.02 41.56
N MET A 841 -13.73 -8.17 42.59
CA MET A 841 -15.02 -7.47 42.70
C MET A 841 -14.84 -5.95 42.79
N VAL A 842 -13.86 -5.50 43.57
CA VAL A 842 -13.50 -4.07 43.66
C VAL A 842 -12.92 -3.58 42.33
N ALA A 843 -12.11 -4.39 41.65
CA ALA A 843 -11.59 -4.05 40.33
C ALA A 843 -12.72 -3.94 39.29
N ALA A 844 -13.67 -4.88 39.27
CA ALA A 844 -14.81 -4.85 38.35
C ALA A 844 -15.75 -3.65 38.55
N SER A 845 -15.76 -3.04 39.74
CA SER A 845 -16.55 -1.83 40.01
C SER A 845 -15.81 -0.51 39.76
N LEU A 846 -14.47 -0.51 39.78
CA LEU A 846 -13.65 0.69 39.62
C LEU A 846 -13.04 0.84 38.22
N LEU A 847 -12.84 -0.26 37.49
CA LEU A 847 -12.20 -0.24 36.17
C LEU A 847 -13.16 0.19 35.06
N PRO A 848 -12.64 0.71 33.93
CA PRO A 848 -13.42 1.02 32.74
C PRO A 848 -14.27 -0.17 32.26
N PRO A 849 -15.41 0.06 31.57
CA PRO A 849 -16.37 -0.98 31.19
C PRO A 849 -15.75 -2.20 30.48
N ALA A 850 -14.82 -1.98 29.55
CA ALA A 850 -14.12 -3.04 28.83
C ALA A 850 -13.35 -3.98 29.77
N LEU A 851 -12.62 -3.42 30.75
CA LEU A 851 -11.85 -4.16 31.74
C LEU A 851 -12.76 -4.76 32.81
N ALA A 852 -13.85 -4.06 33.17
CA ALA A 852 -14.82 -4.54 34.14
C ALA A 852 -15.44 -5.89 33.70
N VAL A 853 -15.80 -6.04 32.41
CA VAL A 853 -16.32 -7.30 31.85
C VAL A 853 -15.29 -8.44 31.99
N ILE A 854 -14.00 -8.17 31.74
CA ILE A 854 -12.93 -9.16 31.88
C ILE A 854 -12.76 -9.54 33.36
N CYS A 855 -12.73 -8.57 34.28
CA CYS A 855 -12.65 -8.82 35.72
C CYS A 855 -13.87 -9.61 36.23
N GLY A 856 -15.08 -9.28 35.78
CA GLY A 856 -16.29 -10.06 36.07
C GLY A 856 -16.17 -11.51 35.61
N ALA A 857 -15.61 -11.73 34.43
CA ALA A 857 -15.32 -13.07 33.92
C ALA A 857 -14.34 -13.84 34.82
N MET A 858 -13.32 -13.17 35.36
CA MET A 858 -12.38 -13.75 36.32
C MET A 858 -13.04 -14.06 37.67
N VAL A 859 -13.94 -13.19 38.16
CA VAL A 859 -14.75 -13.43 39.37
C VAL A 859 -15.59 -14.68 39.17
N LEU A 860 -16.31 -14.75 38.05
CA LEU A 860 -17.18 -15.87 37.72
C LEU A 860 -16.41 -17.18 37.58
N GLY A 861 -15.29 -17.19 36.86
CA GLY A 861 -14.42 -18.37 36.71
C GLY A 861 -13.88 -18.85 38.07
N SER A 862 -13.47 -17.91 38.92
CA SER A 862 -13.01 -18.21 40.29
C SER A 862 -14.15 -18.75 41.16
N LEU A 863 -15.35 -18.16 41.09
CA LEU A 863 -16.53 -18.60 41.83
C LEU A 863 -16.99 -20.01 41.40
N LEU A 864 -17.04 -20.28 40.09
CA LEU A 864 -17.35 -21.60 39.54
C LEU A 864 -16.35 -22.65 40.03
N SER A 865 -15.05 -22.32 40.08
CA SER A 865 -14.04 -23.20 40.65
C SER A 865 -14.31 -23.53 42.12
N VAL A 866 -14.93 -22.59 42.85
CA VAL A 866 -15.32 -22.74 44.25
C VAL A 866 -16.56 -23.62 44.42
N LEU A 867 -17.53 -23.47 43.52
CA LEU A 867 -18.81 -24.18 43.55
C LEU A 867 -18.72 -25.63 43.07
N ILE A 868 -17.77 -25.95 42.18
CA ILE A 868 -17.58 -27.34 41.71
C ILE A 868 -17.23 -28.23 42.93
N PRO A 869 -18.08 -29.23 43.27
CA PRO A 869 -17.84 -30.07 44.43
C PRO A 869 -16.57 -30.91 44.22
N ARG A 870 -15.74 -31.02 45.25
CA ARG A 870 -14.51 -31.85 45.19
C ARG A 870 -14.79 -33.28 44.74
N ARG A 871 -15.94 -33.85 45.12
CA ARG A 871 -16.35 -35.20 44.73
C ARG A 871 -16.53 -35.40 43.23
N VAL A 872 -16.86 -34.35 42.48
CA VAL A 872 -16.97 -34.41 41.01
C VAL A 872 -15.56 -34.50 40.39
N ILE A 873 -14.60 -33.78 40.98
CA ILE A 873 -13.20 -33.74 40.53
C ILE A 873 -12.43 -35.01 40.95
N GLU A 874 -12.70 -35.52 42.16
CA GLU A 874 -12.01 -36.70 42.73
C GLU A 874 -12.55 -38.04 42.22
N ARG A 875 -13.66 -38.07 41.45
CA ARG A 875 -14.16 -39.32 40.87
C ARG A 875 -13.19 -39.84 39.80
N PRO A 876 -12.58 -41.04 39.98
CA PRO A 876 -11.66 -41.60 39.01
C PRO A 876 -12.31 -41.81 37.63
N ASP A 877 -13.61 -42.09 37.59
CA ASP A 877 -14.38 -42.30 36.35
C ASP A 877 -14.45 -41.06 35.45
N PHE A 878 -14.31 -39.84 36.00
CA PHE A 878 -14.28 -38.61 35.20
C PHE A 878 -12.93 -38.43 34.46
N LEU A 879 -11.88 -39.08 34.98
CA LEU A 879 -10.53 -39.10 34.43
C LEU A 879 -10.19 -40.40 33.69
N ASP A 880 -11.09 -41.39 33.71
CA ASP A 880 -11.04 -42.62 32.91
C ASP A 880 -11.56 -42.41 31.48
N TRP A 881 -11.62 -41.14 31.06
CA TRP A 881 -11.80 -40.70 29.67
C TRP A 881 -10.56 -41.06 28.83
N SER A 882 -10.39 -42.37 28.58
CA SER A 882 -9.42 -43.02 27.69
C SER A 882 -7.93 -42.70 27.91
N SER A 883 -7.12 -43.74 28.09
CA SER A 883 -5.66 -43.68 28.19
C SER A 883 -4.97 -42.99 27.01
N THR A 884 -5.63 -42.85 25.86
CA THR A 884 -5.21 -42.06 24.69
C THR A 884 -5.25 -40.54 24.94
N VAL A 885 -6.12 -40.05 25.83
CA VAL A 885 -6.21 -38.62 26.16
C VAL A 885 -5.23 -38.23 27.26
N ARG A 886 -4.66 -39.14 28.07
CA ARG A 886 -3.65 -38.79 29.09
C ARG A 886 -2.33 -38.27 28.50
N ARG A 887 -1.98 -38.68 27.27
CA ARG A 887 -0.90 -38.07 26.47
C ARG A 887 -1.35 -36.77 25.77
N ARG A 888 -2.65 -36.65 25.44
CA ARG A 888 -3.23 -35.45 24.81
C ARG A 888 -3.63 -34.32 25.78
N SER A 889 -3.90 -34.60 27.05
CA SER A 889 -4.35 -33.60 28.03
C SER A 889 -3.20 -32.79 28.62
N ARG A 890 -2.00 -33.39 28.73
CA ARG A 890 -0.75 -32.64 28.97
C ARG A 890 -0.40 -31.74 27.79
N THR A 891 -0.74 -32.13 26.56
CA THR A 891 -0.56 -31.31 25.36
C THR A 891 -1.69 -30.30 25.15
N ILE A 892 -2.93 -30.52 25.64
CA ILE A 892 -4.03 -29.54 25.57
C ILE A 892 -3.91 -28.50 26.68
N ALA A 893 -3.63 -28.89 27.93
CA ALA A 893 -3.34 -27.92 28.99
C ALA A 893 -2.02 -27.17 28.70
N GLY A 894 -1.04 -27.89 28.14
CA GLY A 894 0.15 -27.32 27.54
C GLY A 894 -0.19 -26.34 26.43
N ALA A 895 -1.00 -26.72 25.44
CA ALA A 895 -1.37 -25.90 24.28
C ALA A 895 -2.29 -24.72 24.63
N VAL A 896 -3.12 -24.80 25.67
CA VAL A 896 -3.92 -23.65 26.15
C VAL A 896 -3.02 -22.66 26.88
N CYS A 897 -2.09 -23.12 27.72
CA CYS A 897 -1.04 -22.25 28.26
C CYS A 897 -0.09 -21.74 27.17
N LEU A 898 0.21 -22.54 26.15
CA LEU A 898 1.05 -22.17 25.01
C LEU A 898 0.33 -21.19 24.08
N LEU A 899 -0.99 -21.30 23.89
CA LEU A 899 -1.81 -20.34 23.13
C LEU A 899 -1.90 -19.00 23.85
N ILE A 900 -1.92 -19.00 25.18
CA ILE A 900 -1.93 -17.77 26.00
C ILE A 900 -0.54 -17.13 26.07
N VAL A 901 0.55 -17.91 25.96
CA VAL A 901 1.95 -17.43 26.11
C VAL A 901 2.67 -17.20 24.76
N MET A 902 2.35 -17.96 23.71
CA MET A 902 3.07 -17.92 22.41
C MET A 902 2.36 -17.16 21.30
N ASN A 903 1.25 -16.49 21.59
CA ASN A 903 0.59 -15.67 20.57
C ASN A 903 0.42 -14.18 20.99
N PRO A 904 1.52 -13.47 21.36
CA PRO A 904 1.47 -12.02 21.53
C PRO A 904 1.13 -11.28 20.22
N GLU A 905 1.17 -11.95 19.07
CA GLU A 905 0.71 -11.43 17.78
C GLU A 905 -0.82 -11.28 17.71
N LEU A 906 -1.60 -12.05 18.50
CA LEU A 906 -3.04 -11.78 18.65
C LEU A 906 -3.34 -10.45 19.39
N LEU A 907 -2.34 -9.85 20.05
CA LEU A 907 -2.45 -8.53 20.68
C LEU A 907 -1.81 -7.40 19.84
N ARG A 908 -1.11 -7.72 18.75
CA ARG A 908 -0.56 -6.74 17.80
C ARG A 908 -1.01 -7.12 16.39
N SER A 909 -1.99 -6.39 15.86
CA SER A 909 -2.32 -6.44 14.45
C SER A 909 -1.12 -6.00 13.60
N GLN A 910 -0.32 -6.95 13.11
CA GLN A 910 0.21 -6.84 11.75
C GLN A 910 -0.77 -7.56 10.81
N PRO A 911 -0.96 -7.06 9.58
CA PRO A 911 -1.72 -7.78 8.57
C PRO A 911 -1.03 -9.12 8.30
N THR A 912 -1.78 -10.21 8.46
CA THR A 912 -1.36 -11.56 8.07
C THR A 912 -1.21 -11.63 6.56
N GLU A 913 0.02 -11.69 6.07
CA GLU A 913 0.33 -12.38 4.81
C GLU A 913 -0.05 -13.86 4.98
N SER A 914 -0.90 -14.38 4.10
CA SER A 914 -1.31 -15.77 4.11
C SER A 914 -0.12 -16.69 3.81
N SER A 915 0.23 -17.59 4.74
CA SER A 915 1.30 -18.58 4.53
C SER A 915 0.89 -19.65 3.52
N ALA A 916 1.81 -19.95 2.60
CA ALA A 916 1.71 -21.02 1.61
C ALA A 916 1.52 -22.40 2.28
N GLY A 917 0.45 -23.10 1.92
CA GLY A 917 0.23 -24.51 2.24
C GLY A 917 -0.28 -25.24 0.98
N ASP A 918 0.45 -26.28 0.57
CA ASP A 918 0.10 -27.33 -0.40
C ASP A 918 -0.83 -26.96 -1.56
N PHE A 919 -0.30 -26.27 -2.57
CA PHE A 919 -0.93 -26.24 -3.89
C PHE A 919 -0.55 -27.50 -4.67
N GLN A 920 -1.47 -28.47 -4.78
CA GLN A 920 -1.41 -29.41 -5.90
C GLN A 920 -1.66 -28.61 -7.20
N PRO A 921 -0.78 -28.70 -8.20
CA PRO A 921 -0.96 -27.95 -9.43
C PRO A 921 -2.25 -28.42 -10.12
N THR A 922 -3.07 -27.46 -10.56
CA THR A 922 -4.36 -27.73 -11.23
C THR A 922 -4.20 -28.42 -12.59
N SER A 923 -2.99 -28.40 -13.17
CA SER A 923 -2.60 -29.12 -14.38
C SER A 923 -1.08 -29.20 -14.50
N LEU A 924 -0.55 -30.15 -15.27
CA LEU A 924 0.88 -30.28 -15.57
C LEU A 924 1.08 -30.45 -17.07
N ILE A 925 1.87 -29.59 -17.72
CA ILE A 925 2.19 -29.71 -19.15
C ILE A 925 3.46 -30.57 -19.29
N ARG A 926 3.35 -31.71 -19.95
CA ARG A 926 4.40 -32.72 -20.08
C ARG A 926 5.38 -32.40 -21.21
N SER A 927 4.87 -32.12 -22.40
CA SER A 927 5.63 -31.84 -23.61
C SER A 927 4.88 -30.86 -24.49
N ALA A 928 5.62 -30.12 -25.31
CA ALA A 928 5.05 -29.29 -26.36
C ALA A 928 5.98 -29.28 -27.57
N THR A 929 5.40 -29.55 -28.75
CA THR A 929 6.07 -29.52 -30.04
C THR A 929 5.49 -28.40 -30.88
N TYR A 930 6.36 -27.65 -31.56
CA TYR A 930 5.97 -26.52 -32.39
C TYR A 930 6.51 -26.69 -33.81
N ASP A 931 5.62 -26.74 -34.79
CA ASP A 931 5.98 -26.78 -36.21
C ASP A 931 5.80 -25.40 -36.81
N LEU A 932 6.89 -24.82 -37.32
CA LEU A 932 6.87 -23.49 -37.93
C LEU A 932 6.63 -23.56 -39.44
N VAL A 933 5.46 -23.10 -39.89
CA VAL A 933 5.11 -23.04 -41.32
C VAL A 933 5.23 -21.62 -41.84
N TRP A 934 6.25 -21.39 -42.68
CA TRP A 934 6.44 -20.11 -43.35
C TRP A 934 5.47 -19.96 -44.52
N GLY A 935 4.60 -18.95 -44.43
CA GLY A 935 3.68 -18.57 -45.49
C GLY A 935 4.33 -17.71 -46.59
N ASN A 936 3.49 -17.10 -47.44
CA ASN A 936 3.95 -16.15 -48.46
C ASN A 936 4.76 -14.99 -47.83
N PRO A 937 5.78 -14.44 -48.54
CA PRO A 937 6.59 -13.34 -48.03
C PRO A 937 5.73 -12.16 -47.57
N GLY A 938 5.83 -11.79 -46.29
CA GLY A 938 5.07 -10.70 -45.67
C GLY A 938 3.85 -11.13 -44.86
N ALA A 939 3.44 -12.40 -44.90
CA ALA A 939 2.48 -12.95 -43.95
C ALA A 939 3.19 -13.41 -42.65
N PRO A 940 2.58 -13.24 -41.46
CA PRO A 940 3.11 -13.82 -40.24
C PRO A 940 3.20 -15.35 -40.38
N PRO A 941 4.28 -15.99 -39.90
CA PRO A 941 4.40 -17.44 -39.95
C PRO A 941 3.34 -18.07 -39.05
N SER A 942 2.77 -19.18 -39.54
CA SER A 942 1.81 -19.97 -38.77
C SER A 942 2.57 -21.00 -37.95
N VAL A 943 2.21 -21.15 -36.69
CA VAL A 943 2.77 -22.13 -35.76
C VAL A 943 1.68 -23.12 -35.43
N ARG A 944 1.94 -24.40 -35.70
CA ARG A 944 1.11 -25.49 -35.19
C ARG A 944 1.72 -26.00 -33.90
N ALA A 945 0.94 -26.03 -32.83
CA ALA A 945 1.39 -26.50 -31.52
C ALA A 945 0.63 -27.76 -31.12
N THR A 946 1.38 -28.77 -30.72
CA THR A 946 0.87 -30.02 -30.11
C THR A 946 1.36 -30.08 -28.67
N ILE A 947 0.44 -30.08 -27.70
CA ILE A 947 0.74 -29.97 -26.28
C ILE A 947 0.15 -31.15 -25.53
N ASP A 948 0.99 -31.91 -24.83
CA ASP A 948 0.53 -32.98 -23.94
C ASP A 948 0.47 -32.46 -22.50
N ALA A 949 -0.70 -32.54 -21.86
CA ALA A 949 -0.92 -32.14 -20.48
C ALA A 949 -1.55 -33.27 -19.64
N LEU A 950 -1.40 -33.17 -18.33
CA LEU A 950 -1.93 -34.07 -17.32
C LEU A 950 -2.83 -33.28 -16.37
N LEU A 951 -4.06 -33.75 -16.16
CA LEU A 951 -5.05 -33.13 -15.28
C LEU A 951 -5.36 -34.03 -14.07
N PRO A 952 -5.50 -33.50 -12.83
CA PRO A 952 -5.84 -34.34 -11.69
C PRO A 952 -7.29 -34.87 -11.84
N LYS A 953 -7.52 -36.15 -11.56
CA LYS A 953 -8.87 -36.70 -11.51
C LYS A 953 -9.66 -36.05 -10.35
N GLY A 954 -10.90 -35.61 -10.62
CA GLY A 954 -11.77 -34.99 -9.62
C GLY A 954 -11.60 -33.48 -9.43
N THR A 955 -10.86 -32.80 -10.31
CA THR A 955 -10.72 -31.34 -10.26
C THR A 955 -12.07 -30.68 -10.58
N PRO A 956 -12.62 -29.80 -9.72
CA PRO A 956 -13.96 -29.22 -9.89
C PRO A 956 -14.04 -28.16 -11.00
N SER A 957 -12.92 -27.79 -11.60
CA SER A 957 -12.86 -26.83 -12.72
C SER A 957 -12.21 -27.47 -13.95
N PRO A 958 -12.92 -27.52 -15.09
CA PRO A 958 -12.43 -28.13 -16.33
C PRO A 958 -11.57 -27.17 -17.18
N LEU A 959 -11.13 -26.03 -16.63
CA LEU A 959 -10.40 -25.00 -17.38
C LEU A 959 -8.89 -25.19 -17.26
N LEU A 960 -8.25 -25.53 -18.39
CA LEU A 960 -6.80 -25.63 -18.50
C LEU A 960 -6.21 -24.30 -18.96
N LYS A 961 -5.32 -23.69 -18.14
CA LYS A 961 -4.67 -22.41 -18.44
C LYS A 961 -3.33 -22.64 -19.16
N LEU A 962 -3.22 -22.17 -20.40
CA LEU A 962 -2.01 -22.20 -21.22
C LEU A 962 -1.41 -20.79 -21.34
N PRO A 963 -0.20 -20.52 -20.83
CA PRO A 963 0.38 -19.18 -20.79
C PRO A 963 1.00 -18.77 -22.14
N PHE A 964 0.18 -18.51 -23.15
CA PHE A 964 0.61 -17.92 -24.42
C PHE A 964 0.58 -16.39 -24.36
N ASN A 965 1.71 -15.74 -24.67
CA ASN A 965 1.77 -14.28 -24.85
C ASN A 965 2.23 -13.93 -26.27
N ASN A 966 1.72 -12.81 -26.81
CA ASN A 966 2.04 -12.26 -28.14
C ASN A 966 1.66 -13.11 -29.36
N VAL A 967 0.85 -14.14 -29.19
CA VAL A 967 0.28 -14.93 -30.30
C VAL A 967 -1.06 -14.33 -30.76
N VAL A 968 -1.39 -14.49 -32.04
CA VAL A 968 -2.72 -14.18 -32.57
C VAL A 968 -3.38 -15.47 -32.99
N PHE A 969 -4.55 -15.76 -32.42
CA PHE A 969 -5.39 -16.85 -32.88
C PHE A 969 -6.33 -16.32 -33.98
N PRO A 970 -6.21 -16.79 -35.23
CA PRO A 970 -7.23 -16.56 -36.25
C PRO A 970 -8.63 -16.82 -35.72
N ALA A 971 -9.63 -16.08 -36.22
CA ALA A 971 -11.03 -16.33 -35.88
C ALA A 971 -11.51 -17.74 -36.28
N THR A 972 -10.75 -18.42 -37.13
CA THR A 972 -10.97 -19.81 -37.57
C THR A 972 -10.17 -20.83 -36.79
N THR A 973 -9.36 -20.43 -35.79
CA THR A 973 -8.59 -21.40 -35.02
C THR A 973 -9.52 -22.24 -34.16
N GLU A 974 -9.44 -23.54 -34.40
CA GLU A 974 -10.07 -24.55 -33.56
C GLU A 974 -8.98 -25.16 -32.67
N CYS A 975 -9.29 -25.37 -31.40
CA CYS A 975 -8.48 -26.25 -30.56
C CYS A 975 -9.13 -27.61 -30.53
N LEU A 976 -8.33 -28.63 -30.83
CA LEU A 976 -8.72 -30.01 -30.70
C LEU A 976 -8.08 -30.57 -29.44
N ALA A 977 -8.89 -31.01 -28.50
CA ALA A 977 -8.45 -31.74 -27.33
C ALA A 977 -8.81 -33.21 -27.52
N ASN A 978 -7.81 -34.09 -27.60
CA ASN A 978 -7.95 -35.50 -27.97
C ASN A 978 -8.79 -35.68 -29.26
N GLY A 979 -8.62 -34.80 -30.25
CA GLY A 979 -9.36 -34.81 -31.52
C GLY A 979 -10.77 -34.19 -31.47
N SER A 980 -11.26 -33.77 -30.31
CA SER A 980 -12.57 -33.14 -30.12
C SER A 980 -12.46 -31.62 -30.01
N ARG A 981 -13.37 -30.88 -30.66
CA ARG A 981 -13.36 -29.40 -30.63
C ARG A 981 -13.69 -28.88 -29.24
N VAL A 982 -12.82 -28.05 -28.70
CA VAL A 982 -13.02 -27.36 -27.40
C VAL A 982 -12.90 -25.85 -27.57
N PRO A 983 -13.72 -25.06 -26.85
CA PRO A 983 -13.67 -23.62 -27.00
C PRO A 983 -12.40 -23.08 -26.34
N LEU A 984 -11.75 -22.17 -27.07
CA LEU A 984 -10.64 -21.39 -26.58
C LEU A 984 -11.16 -20.06 -26.04
N ILE A 985 -10.92 -19.84 -24.76
CA ILE A 985 -11.35 -18.63 -24.06
C ILE A 985 -10.07 -17.86 -23.74
N PRO A 986 -9.78 -16.73 -24.41
CA PRO A 986 -8.67 -15.88 -23.99
C PRO A 986 -8.91 -15.46 -22.53
N SER A 987 -7.88 -15.54 -21.68
CA SER A 987 -8.01 -15.08 -20.31
C SER A 987 -8.41 -13.60 -20.31
N VAL A 988 -9.12 -13.17 -19.27
CA VAL A 988 -9.56 -11.77 -19.13
C VAL A 988 -8.38 -10.80 -19.12
N ASN A 989 -7.19 -11.28 -18.73
CA ASN A 989 -5.95 -10.49 -18.69
C ASN A 989 -5.11 -10.62 -19.97
N ALA A 990 -5.54 -11.42 -20.96
CA ALA A 990 -4.82 -11.75 -22.18
C ALA A 990 -3.40 -12.33 -21.97
N ASP A 991 -3.12 -12.82 -20.76
CA ASP A 991 -1.83 -13.39 -20.32
C ASP A 991 -1.76 -14.92 -20.51
N ALA A 992 -2.88 -15.52 -20.90
CA ALA A 992 -3.04 -16.95 -21.09
C ALA A 992 -4.29 -17.24 -21.91
N LEU A 993 -4.38 -18.49 -22.32
CA LEU A 993 -5.53 -19.04 -23.00
C LEU A 993 -6.13 -20.14 -22.12
N LEU A 994 -7.42 -20.03 -21.82
CA LEU A 994 -8.18 -21.02 -21.08
C LEU A 994 -8.85 -21.98 -22.07
N VAL A 995 -8.55 -23.26 -21.95
CA VAL A 995 -9.20 -24.32 -22.71
C VAL A 995 -10.27 -24.94 -21.83
N ASP A 996 -11.52 -24.85 -22.25
CA ASP A 996 -12.64 -25.45 -21.51
C ASP A 996 -12.82 -26.91 -21.91
N LEU A 997 -12.54 -27.81 -20.97
CA LEU A 997 -12.58 -29.25 -21.17
C LEU A 997 -13.89 -29.88 -20.69
N SER A 998 -14.90 -29.07 -20.37
CA SER A 998 -16.20 -29.53 -19.83
C SER A 998 -16.85 -30.59 -20.71
N SER A 999 -16.77 -30.44 -22.04
CA SER A 999 -17.37 -31.38 -22.99
C SER A 999 -16.71 -32.76 -22.96
N ILE A 1000 -15.37 -32.79 -22.86
CA ILE A 1000 -14.58 -34.03 -22.93
C ILE A 1000 -14.59 -34.77 -21.59
N LEU A 1001 -14.53 -34.04 -20.48
CA LEU A 1001 -14.58 -34.62 -19.13
C LEU A 1001 -15.92 -35.32 -18.84
N SER A 1002 -17.00 -34.94 -19.54
CA SER A 1002 -18.33 -35.55 -19.36
C SER A 1002 -18.47 -36.96 -19.97
N GLU A 1003 -17.62 -37.33 -20.93
CA GLU A 1003 -17.67 -38.63 -21.62
C GLU A 1003 -16.67 -39.66 -21.06
N ALA A 1004 -15.80 -39.22 -20.14
CA ALA A 1004 -14.56 -39.90 -19.77
C ALA A 1004 -14.65 -40.91 -18.61
N ASP A 1005 -15.82 -41.08 -18.02
CA ASP A 1005 -15.94 -41.56 -16.64
C ASP A 1005 -15.85 -43.09 -16.46
N THR A 1006 -15.39 -43.86 -17.46
CA THR A 1006 -15.63 -45.33 -17.45
C THR A 1006 -14.46 -46.30 -17.33
N GLU A 1007 -13.17 -46.03 -17.65
CA GLU A 1007 -12.27 -47.20 -17.85
C GLU A 1007 -10.82 -47.25 -17.32
N ASP A 1008 -10.35 -46.35 -16.44
CA ASP A 1008 -8.99 -46.56 -15.89
C ASP A 1008 -8.82 -46.17 -14.41
N ALA A 1009 -8.87 -47.17 -13.52
CA ALA A 1009 -8.87 -47.00 -12.07
C ALA A 1009 -7.48 -46.77 -11.43
N GLY A 1010 -6.39 -46.73 -12.22
CA GLY A 1010 -5.01 -46.74 -11.70
C GLY A 1010 -4.27 -45.40 -11.64
N SER A 1011 -4.53 -44.45 -12.55
CA SER A 1011 -3.78 -43.19 -12.62
C SER A 1011 -4.49 -42.05 -11.85
N VAL A 1012 -3.74 -41.25 -11.09
CA VAL A 1012 -4.26 -40.02 -10.42
C VAL A 1012 -4.47 -38.87 -11.42
N TRP A 1013 -3.83 -38.97 -12.59
CA TRP A 1013 -3.82 -37.94 -13.64
C TRP A 1013 -4.46 -38.45 -14.93
N TRP A 1014 -5.09 -37.54 -15.66
CA TRP A 1014 -5.77 -37.76 -16.92
C TRP A 1014 -5.00 -37.06 -18.05
N PRO A 1015 -4.44 -37.80 -19.02
CA PRO A 1015 -3.67 -37.22 -20.11
C PRO A 1015 -4.60 -36.59 -21.15
N ILE A 1016 -4.18 -35.43 -21.65
CA ILE A 1016 -4.87 -34.72 -22.71
C ILE A 1016 -3.86 -34.15 -23.70
N THR A 1017 -4.09 -34.38 -24.99
CA THR A 1017 -3.30 -33.80 -26.08
C THR A 1017 -4.11 -32.69 -26.72
N LEU A 1018 -3.52 -31.50 -26.81
CA LEU A 1018 -4.12 -30.32 -27.42
C LEU A 1018 -3.40 -30.01 -28.72
N GLU A 1019 -4.17 -29.84 -29.79
CA GLU A 1019 -3.68 -29.37 -31.08
C GLU A 1019 -4.32 -28.02 -31.40
N MET A 1020 -3.49 -27.03 -31.70
CA MET A 1020 -3.96 -25.69 -32.07
C MET A 1020 -3.01 -24.98 -33.03
N GLU A 1021 -3.55 -24.03 -33.81
CA GLU A 1021 -2.79 -23.23 -34.78
C GLU A 1021 -2.90 -21.73 -34.45
N PHE A 1022 -1.75 -21.06 -34.37
CA PHE A 1022 -1.70 -19.62 -34.11
C PHE A 1022 -0.66 -18.92 -34.99
N LEU A 1023 -0.86 -17.62 -35.20
CA LEU A 1023 0.06 -16.78 -35.95
C LEU A 1023 1.01 -16.10 -34.97
N ALA A 1024 2.31 -16.21 -35.21
CA ALA A 1024 3.31 -15.51 -34.42
C ALA A 1024 3.47 -14.07 -34.94
N LYS A 1025 3.45 -13.07 -34.04
CA LYS A 1025 3.56 -11.67 -34.46
C LYS A 1025 5.00 -11.33 -34.89
N PRO A 1026 5.23 -10.79 -36.10
CA PRO A 1026 6.53 -10.30 -36.49
C PRO A 1026 6.86 -9.03 -35.67
N ILE A 1027 8.06 -8.98 -35.10
CA ILE A 1027 8.53 -7.77 -34.41
C ILE A 1027 8.87 -6.73 -35.48
N GLY A 1028 8.21 -5.57 -35.42
CA GLY A 1028 8.29 -4.54 -36.46
C GLY A 1028 9.73 -4.17 -36.87
N GLN A 1029 9.95 -4.12 -38.19
CA GLN A 1029 11.22 -3.71 -38.80
C GLN A 1029 11.68 -2.35 -38.29
N ARG A 1030 12.86 -2.32 -37.65
CA ARG A 1030 13.57 -1.08 -37.35
C ARG A 1030 14.49 -0.73 -38.52
N GLY A 1031 14.10 0.31 -39.27
CA GLY A 1031 15.02 1.03 -40.18
C GLY A 1031 15.13 0.44 -41.59
N ASN A 1032 15.50 1.32 -42.52
CA ASN A 1032 15.48 1.18 -43.98
C ASN A 1032 16.47 0.13 -44.58
N GLU A 1033 16.86 -0.91 -43.83
CA GLU A 1033 17.75 -1.97 -44.33
C GLU A 1033 16.94 -3.16 -44.87
N GLN A 1034 17.43 -3.77 -45.96
CA GLN A 1034 16.71 -4.78 -46.74
C GLN A 1034 16.32 -6.02 -45.89
N PRO A 1035 15.19 -6.69 -46.23
CA PRO A 1035 14.58 -7.70 -45.38
C PRO A 1035 15.22 -9.08 -45.63
N GLU A 1036 16.29 -9.43 -44.90
CA GLU A 1036 16.81 -10.82 -44.95
C GLU A 1036 16.45 -11.67 -43.71
N PHE A 1037 16.08 -11.08 -42.56
CA PHE A 1037 15.74 -11.87 -41.37
C PHE A 1037 14.55 -11.29 -40.59
N ALA A 1038 13.47 -12.07 -40.44
CA ALA A 1038 12.33 -11.75 -39.59
C ALA A 1038 12.51 -12.41 -38.21
N PHE A 1039 12.56 -11.61 -37.15
CA PHE A 1039 12.58 -12.10 -35.78
C PHE A 1039 11.15 -12.32 -35.26
N ILE A 1040 10.89 -13.49 -34.68
CA ILE A 1040 9.61 -13.88 -34.11
C ILE A 1040 9.75 -13.86 -32.58
N ASP A 1041 8.86 -13.14 -31.89
CA ASP A 1041 8.78 -13.13 -30.42
C ASP A 1041 7.45 -13.75 -29.98
N ALA A 1042 7.52 -14.96 -29.45
CA ALA A 1042 6.40 -15.69 -28.89
C ALA A 1042 6.84 -16.36 -27.58
N ILE A 1043 6.11 -16.12 -26.49
CA ILE A 1043 6.33 -16.82 -25.23
C ILE A 1043 5.40 -18.04 -25.23
N VAL A 1044 6.02 -19.21 -25.23
CA VAL A 1044 5.33 -20.51 -25.20
C VAL A 1044 5.41 -21.14 -23.78
N PRO A 1045 4.48 -22.04 -23.41
CA PRO A 1045 4.49 -22.69 -22.10
C PRO A 1045 5.82 -23.39 -21.80
N LYS A 1046 6.32 -23.25 -20.56
CA LYS A 1046 7.48 -24.00 -20.08
C LYS A 1046 7.10 -25.47 -19.87
N VAL A 1047 7.76 -26.38 -20.59
CA VAL A 1047 7.53 -27.83 -20.53
C VAL A 1047 8.81 -28.57 -20.16
N LEU A 1048 8.68 -29.82 -19.72
CA LEU A 1048 9.82 -30.66 -19.32
C LEU A 1048 10.67 -31.11 -20.51
N ASP A 1049 10.09 -31.17 -21.70
CA ASP A 1049 10.75 -31.48 -22.96
C ASP A 1049 10.10 -30.65 -24.08
N SER A 1050 10.87 -29.77 -24.73
CA SER A 1050 10.39 -28.89 -25.80
C SER A 1050 11.26 -29.05 -27.04
N GLU A 1051 10.66 -29.47 -28.15
CA GLU A 1051 11.31 -29.55 -29.46
C GLU A 1051 10.65 -28.53 -30.40
N LEU A 1052 11.49 -27.80 -31.13
CA LEU A 1052 11.11 -26.85 -32.17
C LEU A 1052 11.68 -27.39 -33.48
N GLU A 1053 10.82 -27.85 -34.38
CA GLU A 1053 11.21 -28.39 -35.70
C GLU A 1053 11.09 -27.36 -36.82
#